data_AF-A0A519FA27-F1
#
_entry.id   AF-A0A519FA27-F1
#
_cell.length_a   1.000
_cell.length_b   1.000
_cell.length_c   1.000
_cell.angle_alpha   90.00
_cell.angle_beta   90.00
_cell.angle_gamma   90.00
#
_symmetry.space_group_name_H-M   'P 1'
#
loop_
_entity.id
_entity.type
_entity.pdbx_description
1 polymer ?
#
loop_
_entity_poly.entity_id
_entity_poly.type
_entity_poly.pdbx_seq_one_letter_code
_entity_poly.pdbx_strand_id
1 'polypeptide(L)'
;MSNEQVQLHRVTGAHRQESLVPGELTVDPRQALMELIVESRRAAVVSPASVVHVVQQDESQRLRIEQLSAELDAIRFSAFWRLTAPLRGLLTRLPRIRRTLRGTAKSLKRLFHPAQPPIPSSPPEPVQDVEVPEAPPADDGPLQPPAVEPLRDPWRDASIALPLPWARPVPSGRRRIAAIIHLYYEELAHEFRRHLACIDEGVDVYISTGSEFHASLVRRAFEGWQGGAVEVRVVANRGRDIAPKLVVFRDVYAKHDHVLHLHGKRSHHAAVLAPWRQFMLQSLVGNRQVVDSILGMFDESPSLGMVGAQHFEPMRHWLGWGGNFERCRGLATRMGFDLDRSAVLDFPAGSMFWARSAALAPLLDLNLEVEDFDPEAGQKDATLAHAIERLYYFACEHAGYRWLKVARPEFYEHTPGIESIPTPVALREWIARKPLRLLDGAGESPRDTVPVPVERPTAAFVREIQRFALGMPNARPSSRRVAVGLVIYENPPAEVARAIDAALIALAHAGGDAAGRLYVVNNGPSALALLPVVRGAIDVLETQGNVGFGAAHNRLMTTAFAQGATHYVTVNPDGLLHPMALRALVDMAQAHGDRVLVEALQFPREHPKVYDAFDFGTPWVSGGCLALSRTAFDLTGGFDDSFFMYCEDVDLSWRARAAGLSLKTCPKAIFLHAVTNRERHVPTLRMIFESALHLARRWDAPVSFEEWIGAQMKSIGMDVPGERPEPVPMAWRQYADFQHDFVFAPPRWLSDD
;
A
#
# COMPACT_ATOMS: atom_id res chain seq x y z
N MET A 1 -36.39 -82.25 36.07
CA MET A 1 -35.07 -82.78 35.68
C MET A 1 -34.87 -82.45 34.20
N SER A 2 -34.09 -81.45 33.76
CA SER A 2 -33.24 -80.42 34.40
C SER A 2 -32.68 -79.54 33.25
N ASN A 3 -33.06 -78.27 33.11
CA ASN A 3 -32.50 -77.00 33.67
C ASN A 3 -31.41 -76.37 32.75
N GLU A 4 -31.38 -75.08 32.39
CA GLU A 4 -32.17 -73.84 32.65
C GLU A 4 -31.72 -72.79 31.58
N GLN A 5 -32.59 -72.18 30.75
CA GLN A 5 -33.24 -70.84 30.84
C GLN A 5 -32.33 -69.70 31.36
N VAL A 6 -32.23 -68.51 30.72
CA VAL A 6 -33.21 -67.40 30.61
C VAL A 6 -32.74 -66.45 29.48
N GLN A 7 -33.48 -66.17 28.39
CA GLN A 7 -34.64 -65.29 28.14
C GLN A 7 -34.30 -63.87 27.63
N LEU A 8 -34.68 -63.59 26.36
CA LEU A 8 -34.69 -62.28 25.70
C LEU A 8 -35.73 -61.33 26.34
N HIS A 9 -35.38 -60.06 26.50
CA HIS A 9 -36.36 -58.97 26.61
C HIS A 9 -36.23 -57.97 25.46
N ARG A 10 -37.29 -57.88 24.64
CA ARG A 10 -37.64 -56.69 23.86
C ARG A 10 -38.23 -55.65 24.81
N VAL A 11 -37.73 -54.42 24.78
CA VAL A 11 -38.50 -53.23 25.14
C VAL A 11 -38.49 -52.28 23.96
N THR A 12 -39.69 -52.03 23.44
CA THR A 12 -40.04 -50.98 22.50
C THR A 12 -39.89 -49.61 23.17
N GLY A 13 -39.05 -48.74 22.62
CA GLY A 13 -38.99 -47.32 22.96
C GLY A 13 -38.97 -46.51 21.67
N ALA A 14 -40.03 -45.74 21.44
CA ALA A 14 -40.18 -44.86 20.29
C ALA A 14 -39.05 -43.83 20.24
N HIS A 15 -38.16 -43.93 19.25
CA HIS A 15 -37.26 -42.83 18.89
C HIS A 15 -38.00 -41.93 17.91
N ARG A 16 -38.45 -40.78 18.42
CA ARG A 16 -38.79 -39.62 17.59
C ARG A 16 -37.62 -39.34 16.65
N GLN A 17 -37.93 -39.25 15.35
CA GLN A 17 -37.15 -38.41 14.44
C GLN A 17 -37.24 -36.98 14.98
N GLU A 18 -36.24 -36.56 15.75
CA GLU A 18 -35.96 -35.14 15.92
C GLU A 18 -35.01 -34.73 14.81
N SER A 19 -35.55 -33.92 13.90
CA SER A 19 -34.77 -33.12 12.97
C SER A 19 -33.72 -32.35 13.77
N LEU A 20 -32.44 -32.52 13.43
CA LEU A 20 -31.39 -31.62 13.88
C LEU A 20 -31.63 -30.25 13.24
N VAL A 21 -32.36 -29.40 13.95
CA VAL A 21 -32.37 -27.96 13.78
C VAL A 21 -30.96 -27.46 14.11
N PRO A 22 -30.42 -26.44 13.40
CA PRO A 22 -29.09 -25.91 13.68
C PRO A 22 -29.08 -25.27 15.06
N GLY A 23 -28.58 -25.99 16.06
CA GLY A 23 -28.30 -25.47 17.40
C GLY A 23 -26.96 -24.77 17.39
N GLU A 24 -26.97 -23.51 17.82
CA GLU A 24 -25.83 -22.62 17.96
C GLU A 24 -24.67 -23.30 18.72
N LEU A 25 -23.49 -23.34 18.10
CA LEU A 25 -22.21 -23.50 18.80
C LEU A 25 -21.99 -22.21 19.62
N THR A 26 -22.53 -22.17 20.84
CA THR A 26 -22.44 -21.05 21.79
C THR A 26 -21.17 -21.10 22.64
N VAL A 27 -20.02 -21.37 22.01
CA VAL A 27 -18.73 -21.07 22.65
C VAL A 27 -18.21 -19.79 22.00
N ASP A 28 -18.17 -18.70 22.78
CA ASP A 28 -17.57 -17.44 22.36
C ASP A 28 -16.15 -17.72 21.84
N PRO A 29 -15.82 -17.43 20.57
CA PRO A 29 -14.49 -17.68 20.00
C PRO A 29 -13.38 -16.97 20.79
N ARG A 30 -13.70 -15.85 21.45
CA ARG A 30 -12.80 -15.17 22.37
C ARG A 30 -12.53 -16.02 23.60
N GLN A 31 -13.54 -16.70 24.13
CA GLN A 31 -13.41 -17.60 25.28
C GLN A 31 -12.58 -18.83 24.93
N ALA A 32 -12.78 -19.46 23.78
CA ALA A 32 -11.97 -20.60 23.33
C ALA A 32 -10.48 -20.23 23.14
N LEU A 33 -10.21 -19.06 22.55
CA LEU A 33 -8.84 -18.53 22.42
C LEU A 33 -8.24 -18.18 23.79
N MET A 34 -9.04 -17.62 24.71
CA MET A 34 -8.60 -17.31 26.07
C MET A 34 -8.32 -18.58 26.88
N GLU A 35 -9.09 -19.64 26.69
CA GLU A 35 -8.86 -20.96 27.31
C GLU A 35 -7.53 -21.56 26.81
N LEU A 36 -7.25 -21.51 25.50
CA LEU A 36 -5.96 -21.88 24.90
C LEU A 36 -4.79 -21.04 25.44
N ILE A 37 -4.97 -19.71 25.62
CA ILE A 37 -3.95 -18.82 26.20
C ILE A 37 -3.71 -19.16 27.68
N VAL A 38 -4.77 -19.46 28.44
CA VAL A 38 -4.68 -19.85 29.85
C VAL A 38 -3.98 -21.22 29.99
N GLU A 39 -4.27 -22.15 29.10
CA GLU A 39 -3.62 -23.47 29.06
C GLU A 39 -2.13 -23.35 28.68
N SER A 40 -1.79 -22.45 27.74
CA SER A 40 -0.40 -22.09 27.42
C SER A 40 0.34 -21.47 28.60
N ARG A 41 -0.34 -20.66 29.44
CA ARG A 41 0.24 -20.11 30.67
C ARG A 41 0.38 -21.15 31.78
N ARG A 42 -0.51 -22.14 31.85
CA ARG A 42 -0.44 -23.26 32.82
C ARG A 42 0.66 -24.27 32.47
N ALA A 43 0.94 -24.49 31.18
CA ALA A 43 2.04 -25.33 30.71
C ALA A 43 3.42 -24.69 30.94
N ALA A 44 3.49 -23.36 30.96
CA ALA A 44 4.67 -22.61 31.38
C ALA A 44 4.68 -22.45 32.91
N VAL A 45 5.14 -23.47 33.64
CA VAL A 45 5.37 -23.34 35.09
C VAL A 45 6.50 -22.33 35.33
N VAL A 46 6.12 -21.07 35.50
CA VAL A 46 7.00 -19.99 35.96
C VAL A 46 7.22 -20.18 37.45
N SER A 47 8.47 -20.28 37.89
CA SER A 47 8.77 -20.43 39.31
C SER A 47 8.30 -19.20 40.09
N PRO A 48 7.82 -19.34 41.34
CA PRO A 48 7.42 -18.20 42.19
C PRO A 48 8.55 -17.16 42.38
N ALA A 49 9.82 -17.57 42.28
CA ALA A 49 10.97 -16.68 42.35
C ALA A 49 11.05 -15.71 41.17
N SER A 50 10.60 -16.12 39.98
CA SER A 50 10.57 -15.28 38.78
C SER A 50 9.48 -14.21 38.85
N VAL A 51 8.36 -14.49 39.53
CA VAL A 51 7.29 -13.50 39.76
C VAL A 51 7.75 -12.44 40.75
N VAL A 52 8.47 -12.83 41.82
CA VAL A 52 9.06 -11.87 42.78
C VAL A 52 10.11 -10.99 42.11
N HIS A 53 10.94 -11.55 41.23
CA HIS A 53 11.98 -10.81 40.52
C HIS A 53 11.39 -9.80 39.50
N VAL A 54 10.30 -10.16 38.83
CA VAL A 54 9.58 -9.28 37.90
C VAL A 54 8.86 -8.17 38.65
N VAL A 55 8.21 -8.45 39.79
CA VAL A 55 7.55 -7.43 40.61
C VAL A 55 8.56 -6.43 41.20
N GLN A 56 9.74 -6.90 41.62
CA GLN A 56 10.82 -6.02 42.09
C GLN A 56 11.47 -5.21 40.96
N GLN A 57 11.61 -5.80 39.76
CA GLN A 57 12.07 -5.05 38.59
C GLN A 57 11.05 -3.98 38.17
N ASP A 58 9.75 -4.28 38.20
CA ASP A 58 8.68 -3.36 37.82
C ASP A 58 8.60 -2.16 38.79
N GLU A 59 8.76 -2.36 40.10
CA GLU A 59 8.90 -1.25 41.06
C GLU A 59 10.17 -0.42 40.81
N SER A 60 11.31 -1.05 40.52
CA SER A 60 12.56 -0.33 40.24
C SER A 60 12.48 0.47 38.93
N GLN A 61 11.80 -0.07 37.91
CA GLN A 61 11.59 0.59 36.62
C GLN A 61 10.59 1.73 36.76
N ARG A 62 9.52 1.53 37.54
CA ARG A 62 8.54 2.59 37.83
C ARG A 62 9.18 3.76 38.57
N LEU A 63 9.98 3.49 39.60
CA LEU A 63 10.77 4.51 40.29
C LEU A 63 11.76 5.21 39.34
N ARG A 64 12.41 4.46 38.45
CA ARG A 64 13.34 5.04 37.46
C ARG A 64 12.62 5.91 36.43
N ILE A 65 11.42 5.53 35.98
CA ILE A 65 10.58 6.31 35.07
C ILE A 65 10.09 7.59 35.75
N GLU A 66 9.70 7.53 37.03
CA GLU A 66 9.32 8.70 37.80
C GLU A 66 10.51 9.66 37.99
N GLN A 67 11.70 9.11 38.28
CA GLN A 67 12.93 9.89 38.40
C GLN A 67 13.34 10.54 37.08
N LEU A 68 13.30 9.78 35.98
CA LEU A 68 13.60 10.28 34.63
C LEU A 68 12.56 11.31 34.16
N SER A 69 11.29 11.13 34.51
CA SER A 69 10.23 12.11 34.20
C SER A 69 10.46 13.41 34.98
N ALA A 70 10.84 13.33 36.26
CA ALA A 70 11.19 14.49 37.05
C ALA A 70 12.46 15.20 36.52
N GLU A 71 13.48 14.45 36.08
CA GLU A 71 14.66 15.00 35.42
C GLU A 71 14.32 15.66 34.07
N LEU A 72 13.45 15.03 33.28
CA LEU A 72 12.95 15.56 32.00
C LEU A 72 12.14 16.84 32.19
N ASP A 73 11.29 16.90 33.22
CA ASP A 73 10.54 18.09 33.55
C ASP A 73 11.46 19.19 34.06
N ALA A 74 12.44 18.89 34.92
CA ALA A 74 13.45 19.84 35.35
C ALA A 74 14.26 20.42 34.17
N ILE A 75 14.59 19.57 33.18
CA ILE A 75 15.23 20.03 31.93
C ILE A 75 14.26 20.89 31.13
N ARG A 76 13.01 20.43 30.90
CA ARG A 76 12.00 21.13 30.09
C ARG A 76 11.64 22.51 30.63
N PHE A 77 11.63 22.66 31.94
CA PHE A 77 11.34 23.92 32.62
C PHE A 77 12.59 24.74 32.96
N SER A 78 13.80 24.24 32.67
CA SER A 78 15.04 25.01 32.85
C SER A 78 15.09 26.23 31.92
N ALA A 79 15.69 27.31 32.41
CA ALA A 79 15.92 28.53 31.62
C ALA A 79 16.72 28.24 30.34
N PHE A 80 17.67 27.31 30.40
CA PHE A 80 18.45 26.86 29.25
C PHE A 80 17.59 26.17 28.17
N TRP A 81 16.65 25.32 28.57
CA TRP A 81 15.76 24.65 27.63
C TRP A 81 14.81 25.62 26.94
N ARG A 82 14.32 26.64 27.65
CA ARG A 82 13.49 27.71 27.06
C ARG A 82 14.30 28.58 26.09
N LEU A 83 15.51 28.98 26.48
CA LEU A 83 16.41 29.82 25.65
C LEU A 83 16.87 29.12 24.37
N THR A 84 17.01 27.80 24.38
CA THR A 84 17.47 27.02 23.20
C THR A 84 16.34 26.53 22.29
N ALA A 85 15.07 26.86 22.59
CA ALA A 85 13.91 26.43 21.80
C ALA A 85 13.96 26.85 20.30
N PRO A 86 14.36 28.09 19.95
CA PRO A 86 14.48 28.50 18.55
C PRO A 86 15.57 27.70 17.82
N LEU A 87 16.71 27.48 18.50
CA LEU A 87 17.84 26.71 17.96
C LEU A 87 17.49 25.23 17.76
N ARG A 88 16.71 24.63 18.66
CA ARG A 88 16.21 23.26 18.51
C ARG A 88 15.20 23.14 17.37
N GLY A 89 14.35 24.14 17.16
CA GLY A 89 13.44 24.22 16.02
C GLY A 89 14.15 24.39 14.67
N LEU A 90 15.31 25.04 14.66
CA LEU A 90 16.18 25.16 13.49
C LEU A 90 16.92 23.85 13.19
N LEU A 91 17.41 23.15 14.23
CA LEU A 91 18.15 21.89 14.11
C LEU A 91 17.29 20.68 13.70
N THR A 92 15.97 20.71 13.94
CA THR A 92 15.04 19.70 13.41
C THR A 92 14.74 19.89 11.93
N ARG A 93 14.94 21.09 11.38
CA ARG A 93 14.66 21.42 9.97
C ARG A 93 15.86 21.23 9.03
N LEU A 94 17.07 20.98 9.55
CA LEU A 94 18.29 20.83 8.75
C LEU A 94 19.12 19.59 9.19
N PRO A 95 18.84 18.39 8.64
CA PRO A 95 19.44 17.14 9.08
C PRO A 95 20.96 17.05 8.87
N ARG A 96 21.49 17.75 7.85
CA ARG A 96 22.91 17.70 7.46
C ARG A 96 23.85 18.40 8.44
N ILE A 97 23.38 19.40 9.19
CA ILE A 97 24.17 20.16 10.18
C ILE A 97 24.31 19.36 11.51
N ARG A 98 23.42 18.39 11.74
CA ARG A 98 23.36 17.59 12.97
C ARG A 98 24.59 16.69 13.19
N ARG A 99 25.31 16.33 12.11
CA ARG A 99 26.56 15.55 12.18
C ARG A 99 27.77 16.41 12.57
N THR A 100 27.81 17.66 12.14
CA THR A 100 28.92 18.60 12.41
C THR A 100 28.90 19.14 13.84
N LEU A 101 27.71 19.30 14.44
CA LEU A 101 27.55 19.89 15.79
C LEU A 101 27.59 18.89 16.97
N ARG A 102 27.75 17.57 16.72
CA ARG A 102 27.97 16.58 17.80
C ARG A 102 29.28 16.84 18.54
N GLY A 103 30.28 17.46 17.89
CA GLY A 103 31.53 17.87 18.53
C GLY A 103 31.35 19.01 19.54
N THR A 104 30.52 20.01 19.22
CA THR A 104 30.29 21.22 20.04
C THR A 104 29.41 20.99 21.27
N ALA A 105 28.45 20.06 21.23
CA ALA A 105 27.63 19.72 22.39
C ALA A 105 28.43 19.03 23.52
N LYS A 106 29.53 18.34 23.16
CA LYS A 106 30.46 17.73 24.11
C LYS A 106 31.30 18.79 24.85
N SER A 107 31.55 19.94 24.22
CA SER A 107 32.30 21.06 24.80
C SER A 107 31.46 21.90 25.78
N LEU A 108 30.16 22.06 25.56
CA LEU A 108 29.27 22.78 26.49
C LEU A 108 29.01 22.00 27.81
N LYS A 109 29.06 20.66 27.78
CA LYS A 109 28.96 19.82 28.99
C LYS A 109 30.15 20.01 29.95
N ARG A 110 31.27 20.59 29.50
CA ARG A 110 32.47 20.80 30.33
C ARG A 110 32.45 22.06 31.19
N LEU A 111 31.46 22.95 31.02
CA LEU A 111 31.33 24.18 31.83
C LEU A 111 30.79 23.96 33.26
N PHE A 112 30.41 22.73 33.63
CA PHE A 112 29.74 22.45 34.91
C PHE A 112 30.34 21.30 35.75
N HIS A 113 31.61 20.92 35.54
CA HIS A 113 32.34 20.02 36.47
C HIS A 113 33.79 20.50 36.70
N PRO A 114 34.32 20.42 37.95
CA PRO A 114 35.59 21.03 38.32
C PRO A 114 36.84 20.23 37.93
N ALA A 115 37.96 20.96 37.92
CA ALA A 115 39.25 20.77 37.25
C ALA A 115 40.20 19.65 37.72
N GLN A 116 41.14 19.24 36.83
CA GLN A 116 42.62 19.28 37.01
C GLN A 116 43.37 18.66 35.78
N PRO A 117 44.72 18.79 35.61
CA PRO A 117 45.54 19.97 35.26
C PRO A 117 46.30 19.77 33.90
N PRO A 118 47.13 20.72 33.42
CA PRO A 118 47.41 20.91 31.98
C PRO A 118 48.82 20.48 31.51
N ILE A 119 48.98 20.23 30.20
CA ILE A 119 50.27 20.21 29.46
C ILE A 119 50.05 20.79 28.04
N PRO A 120 51.01 21.54 27.44
CA PRO A 120 50.70 22.79 26.76
C PRO A 120 50.87 22.83 25.22
N SER A 121 50.33 23.94 24.69
CA SER A 121 50.85 24.84 23.64
C SER A 121 51.05 24.36 22.20
N SER A 122 50.03 24.68 21.39
CA SER A 122 50.07 25.68 20.29
C SER A 122 49.63 25.16 18.91
N PRO A 123 48.76 25.90 18.20
CA PRO A 123 48.23 25.53 16.88
C PRO A 123 49.07 26.12 15.73
N PRO A 124 48.99 25.59 14.48
CA PRO A 124 49.42 26.32 13.30
C PRO A 124 48.31 27.25 12.80
N GLU A 125 48.77 28.37 12.23
CA GLU A 125 48.01 29.52 11.72
C GLU A 125 47.25 29.29 10.40
N PRO A 126 46.36 30.22 9.99
CA PRO A 126 45.23 29.96 9.11
C PRO A 126 45.56 30.10 7.61
N VAL A 127 44.78 29.38 6.79
CA VAL A 127 44.74 29.57 5.32
C VAL A 127 43.56 30.50 4.99
N GLN A 128 43.85 31.47 4.12
CA GLN A 128 43.03 32.63 3.76
C GLN A 128 41.75 32.30 2.99
N ASP A 129 40.79 33.21 3.15
CA ASP A 129 39.44 33.22 2.62
C ASP A 129 39.36 33.26 1.08
N VAL A 130 38.35 32.58 0.53
CA VAL A 130 37.89 32.75 -0.85
C VAL A 130 36.52 33.43 -0.79
N GLU A 131 36.42 34.64 -1.33
CA GLU A 131 35.19 35.41 -1.45
C GLU A 131 34.19 34.74 -2.41
N VAL A 132 32.94 34.64 -1.96
CA VAL A 132 31.77 34.27 -2.79
C VAL A 132 30.80 35.48 -2.74
N PRO A 133 30.20 35.92 -3.87
CA PRO A 133 29.40 37.15 -3.90
C PRO A 133 28.10 37.01 -3.10
N GLU A 134 27.74 38.05 -2.35
CA GLU A 134 26.45 38.18 -1.65
C GLU A 134 25.27 38.27 -2.63
N ALA A 135 24.22 37.50 -2.35
CA ALA A 135 22.89 37.69 -2.91
C ALA A 135 22.14 38.79 -2.13
N PRO A 136 21.25 39.58 -2.75
CA PRO A 136 20.54 40.65 -2.07
C PRO A 136 19.57 40.10 -1.01
N PRO A 137 19.34 40.84 0.10
CA PRO A 137 18.42 40.41 1.15
C PRO A 137 16.98 40.40 0.65
N ALA A 138 16.23 39.38 1.05
CA ALA A 138 14.79 39.31 0.90
C ALA A 138 14.13 40.35 1.82
N ASP A 139 13.16 41.07 1.28
CA ASP A 139 12.31 42.03 2.00
C ASP A 139 11.33 41.25 2.88
N ASP A 140 11.71 41.02 4.14
CA ASP A 140 10.94 40.27 5.15
C ASP A 140 9.94 41.16 5.92
N GLY A 141 9.31 42.12 5.25
CA GLY A 141 8.19 42.87 5.83
C GLY A 141 6.95 41.99 6.01
N PRO A 142 6.24 42.02 7.16
CA PRO A 142 4.96 41.32 7.30
C PRO A 142 3.93 41.93 6.35
N LEU A 143 3.51 41.15 5.35
CA LEU A 143 2.42 41.50 4.45
C LEU A 143 1.16 41.77 5.27
N GLN A 144 0.71 43.03 5.27
CA GLN A 144 -0.60 43.38 5.82
C GLN A 144 -1.70 42.69 5.00
N PRO A 145 -2.73 42.10 5.64
CA PRO A 145 -3.85 41.54 4.90
C PRO A 145 -4.58 42.66 4.16
N PRO A 146 -5.01 42.45 2.91
CA PRO A 146 -5.76 43.45 2.17
C PRO A 146 -7.12 43.72 2.84
N ALA A 147 -7.63 44.92 2.61
CA ALA A 147 -8.92 45.38 3.13
C ALA A 147 -10.05 44.41 2.77
N VAL A 148 -10.95 44.16 3.74
CA VAL A 148 -12.12 43.30 3.58
C VAL A 148 -13.06 43.93 2.54
N GLU A 149 -13.04 43.38 1.34
CA GLU A 149 -14.08 43.61 0.33
C GLU A 149 -15.38 42.87 0.69
N PRO A 150 -16.55 43.35 0.22
CA PRO A 150 -17.84 42.78 0.59
C PRO A 150 -17.96 41.31 0.17
N LEU A 151 -18.38 40.47 1.13
CA LEU A 151 -18.61 39.03 0.98
C LEU A 151 -19.49 38.72 -0.23
N ARG A 152 -18.95 37.95 -1.18
CA ARG A 152 -19.73 37.24 -2.22
C ARG A 152 -19.85 35.74 -1.86
N ASP A 153 -20.77 35.09 -2.54
CA ASP A 153 -21.48 33.89 -2.10
C ASP A 153 -20.60 32.60 -2.10
N PRO A 154 -20.49 31.85 -0.98
CA PRO A 154 -19.67 30.63 -0.87
C PRO A 154 -20.06 29.44 -1.77
N TRP A 155 -21.04 29.57 -2.68
CA TRP A 155 -21.59 28.48 -3.52
C TRP A 155 -20.92 28.27 -4.89
N ARG A 156 -19.71 28.78 -5.14
CA ARG A 156 -19.07 28.76 -6.48
C ARG A 156 -18.11 27.61 -6.77
N ASP A 157 -17.87 26.74 -5.80
CA ASP A 157 -17.14 25.48 -5.99
C ASP A 157 -18.09 24.28 -6.11
N ALA A 158 -19.09 24.40 -6.99
CA ALA A 158 -20.18 23.44 -7.07
C ALA A 158 -19.73 22.11 -7.72
N SER A 159 -20.28 21.00 -7.23
CA SER A 159 -20.08 19.68 -7.80
C SER A 159 -21.34 18.84 -7.65
N ILE A 160 -21.52 17.87 -8.56
CA ILE A 160 -22.65 16.95 -8.52
C ILE A 160 -22.32 15.78 -7.60
N ALA A 161 -23.21 15.51 -6.65
CA ALA A 161 -23.13 14.36 -5.77
C ALA A 161 -23.29 13.05 -6.55
N LEU A 162 -22.40 12.10 -6.31
CA LEU A 162 -22.45 10.74 -6.84
C LEU A 162 -22.72 9.70 -5.73
N PRO A 163 -23.33 8.55 -6.08
CA PRO A 163 -23.94 8.25 -7.38
C PRO A 163 -25.24 9.03 -7.61
N LEU A 164 -25.63 9.20 -8.88
CA LEU A 164 -26.93 9.76 -9.22
C LEU A 164 -28.05 8.79 -8.80
N PRO A 165 -29.21 9.31 -8.32
CA PRO A 165 -30.30 8.48 -7.80
C PRO A 165 -31.17 7.85 -8.89
N TRP A 166 -30.94 8.18 -10.16
CA TRP A 166 -31.69 7.68 -11.30
C TRP A 166 -30.82 6.75 -12.15
N ALA A 167 -31.45 5.72 -12.70
CA ALA A 167 -30.78 4.77 -13.57
C ALA A 167 -30.50 5.40 -14.93
N ARG A 168 -29.32 5.09 -15.47
CA ARG A 168 -28.97 5.38 -16.85
C ARG A 168 -29.78 4.47 -17.79
N PRO A 169 -30.39 5.00 -18.87
CA PRO A 169 -31.02 4.17 -19.89
C PRO A 169 -30.03 3.18 -20.50
N VAL A 170 -30.50 1.96 -20.86
CA VAL A 170 -29.65 0.98 -21.55
C VAL A 170 -29.27 1.53 -22.94
N PRO A 171 -27.97 1.64 -23.26
CA PRO A 171 -27.53 2.14 -24.57
C PRO A 171 -27.99 1.22 -25.70
N SER A 172 -28.35 1.78 -26.85
CA SER A 172 -28.72 1.02 -28.06
C SER A 172 -27.53 0.40 -28.81
N GLY A 173 -26.30 0.68 -28.37
CA GLY A 173 -25.05 0.15 -28.92
C GLY A 173 -23.86 0.43 -28.00
N ARG A 174 -22.74 -0.24 -28.26
CA ARG A 174 -21.52 -0.07 -27.47
C ARG A 174 -20.88 1.29 -27.74
N ARG A 175 -20.73 2.11 -26.70
CA ARG A 175 -20.03 3.39 -26.77
C ARG A 175 -18.52 3.15 -27.04
N ARG A 176 -17.90 3.97 -27.88
CA ARG A 176 -16.45 3.90 -28.16
C ARG A 176 -15.68 4.64 -27.06
N ILE A 177 -15.25 3.90 -26.04
CA ILE A 177 -14.56 4.43 -24.86
C ILE A 177 -13.11 3.94 -24.86
N ALA A 178 -12.17 4.87 -24.67
CA ALA A 178 -10.77 4.56 -24.41
C ALA A 178 -10.35 4.97 -22.99
N ALA A 179 -9.62 4.12 -22.27
CA ALA A 179 -8.88 4.50 -21.07
C ALA A 179 -7.41 4.73 -21.44
N ILE A 180 -6.92 5.96 -21.30
CA ILE A 180 -5.53 6.33 -21.57
C ILE A 180 -4.80 6.52 -20.24
N ILE A 181 -3.80 5.68 -20.00
CA ILE A 181 -3.17 5.53 -18.68
C ILE A 181 -1.66 5.64 -18.80
N HIS A 182 -1.05 6.46 -17.97
CA HIS A 182 0.40 6.45 -17.77
C HIS A 182 0.76 5.68 -16.50
N LEU A 183 1.39 4.51 -16.63
CA LEU A 183 1.80 3.64 -15.52
C LEU A 183 3.33 3.55 -15.42
N TYR A 184 3.91 4.40 -14.58
CA TYR A 184 5.31 4.31 -14.20
C TYR A 184 5.58 3.17 -13.19
N TYR A 185 4.59 2.82 -12.37
CA TYR A 185 4.64 1.72 -11.39
C TYR A 185 3.76 0.58 -11.90
N GLU A 186 4.38 -0.43 -12.48
CA GLU A 186 3.74 -1.57 -13.14
C GLU A 186 2.96 -2.47 -12.18
N GLU A 187 3.34 -2.54 -10.91
CA GLU A 187 2.61 -3.32 -9.90
C GLU A 187 1.19 -2.79 -9.65
N LEU A 188 0.89 -1.56 -10.08
CA LEU A 188 -0.44 -0.97 -10.02
C LEU A 188 -1.36 -1.46 -11.14
N ALA A 189 -0.86 -2.10 -12.20
CA ALA A 189 -1.68 -2.46 -13.37
C ALA A 189 -2.93 -3.29 -13.00
N HIS A 190 -2.85 -4.14 -11.98
CA HIS A 190 -3.99 -4.91 -11.46
C HIS A 190 -5.06 -4.05 -10.77
N GLU A 191 -4.66 -3.01 -10.02
CA GLU A 191 -5.56 -2.03 -9.42
C GLU A 191 -6.37 -1.33 -10.53
N PHE A 192 -5.68 -0.86 -11.58
CA PHE A 192 -6.33 -0.21 -12.72
C PHE A 192 -7.27 -1.15 -13.47
N ARG A 193 -6.86 -2.39 -13.75
CA ARG A 193 -7.73 -3.41 -14.37
C ARG A 193 -9.03 -3.59 -13.58
N ARG A 194 -8.96 -3.66 -12.24
CA ARG A 194 -10.13 -3.81 -11.37
C ARG A 194 -11.07 -2.60 -11.46
N HIS A 195 -10.51 -1.39 -11.47
CA HIS A 195 -11.31 -0.18 -11.66
C HIS A 195 -11.99 -0.16 -13.03
N LEU A 196 -11.24 -0.41 -14.11
CA LEU A 196 -11.78 -0.41 -15.47
C LEU A 196 -12.88 -1.47 -15.68
N ALA A 197 -12.87 -2.57 -14.92
CA ALA A 197 -13.93 -3.59 -14.94
C ALA A 197 -15.29 -3.07 -14.43
N CYS A 198 -15.35 -1.84 -13.90
CA CYS A 198 -16.60 -1.15 -13.58
C CYS A 198 -17.30 -0.55 -14.80
N ILE A 199 -16.65 -0.53 -15.98
CA ILE A 199 -17.21 -0.01 -17.23
C ILE A 199 -17.86 -1.17 -17.99
N ASP A 200 -19.16 -1.38 -17.76
CA ASP A 200 -19.90 -2.57 -18.25
C ASP A 200 -20.07 -2.63 -19.78
N GLU A 201 -20.08 -1.49 -20.47
CA GLU A 201 -20.13 -1.45 -21.94
C GLU A 201 -18.82 -1.85 -22.62
N GLY A 202 -17.74 -1.98 -21.83
CA GLY A 202 -16.38 -2.21 -22.31
C GLY A 202 -15.60 -0.93 -22.59
N VAL A 203 -14.28 -1.06 -22.56
CA VAL A 203 -13.29 0.01 -22.73
C VAL A 203 -12.03 -0.55 -23.37
N ASP A 204 -11.54 0.15 -24.39
CA ASP A 204 -10.22 -0.09 -24.98
C ASP A 204 -9.16 0.59 -24.12
N VAL A 205 -8.07 -0.09 -23.81
CA VAL A 205 -7.10 0.32 -22.79
C VAL A 205 -5.75 0.61 -23.44
N TYR A 206 -5.27 1.83 -23.25
CA TYR A 206 -4.04 2.35 -23.82
C TYR A 206 -3.09 2.74 -22.69
N ILE A 207 -1.98 2.02 -22.54
CA ILE A 207 -1.07 2.18 -21.40
C ILE A 207 0.32 2.58 -21.88
N SER A 208 0.89 3.62 -21.30
CA SER A 208 2.30 3.97 -21.47
C SER A 208 3.12 3.57 -20.23
N THR A 209 4.37 3.15 -20.44
CA THR A 209 5.32 2.79 -19.38
C THR A 209 6.78 3.01 -19.80
N GLY A 210 7.74 2.89 -18.88
CA GLY A 210 9.11 3.37 -19.08
C GLY A 210 10.11 2.40 -19.72
N SER A 211 9.80 1.10 -19.78
CA SER A 211 10.70 0.09 -20.36
C SER A 211 9.95 -1.11 -20.92
N GLU A 212 10.60 -1.90 -21.77
CA GLU A 212 10.00 -3.13 -22.30
C GLU A 212 9.77 -4.18 -21.19
N PHE A 213 10.63 -4.21 -20.18
CA PHE A 213 10.42 -5.03 -18.98
C PHE A 213 9.12 -4.67 -18.27
N HIS A 214 8.91 -3.38 -17.99
CA HIS A 214 7.66 -2.90 -17.37
C HIS A 214 6.44 -3.13 -18.27
N ALA A 215 6.59 -2.95 -19.59
CA ALA A 215 5.54 -3.24 -20.56
C ALA A 215 5.12 -4.71 -20.53
N SER A 216 6.07 -5.64 -20.39
CA SER A 216 5.77 -7.06 -20.26
C SER A 216 4.92 -7.37 -19.01
N LEU A 217 5.19 -6.70 -17.89
CA LEU A 217 4.44 -6.85 -16.65
C LEU A 217 3.03 -6.27 -16.76
N VAL A 218 2.88 -5.11 -17.40
CA VAL A 218 1.57 -4.52 -17.70
C VAL A 218 0.75 -5.44 -18.62
N ARG A 219 1.34 -5.96 -19.71
CA ARG A 219 0.63 -6.88 -20.63
C ARG A 219 0.15 -8.12 -19.90
N ARG A 220 1.02 -8.71 -19.08
CA ARG A 220 0.68 -9.85 -18.21
C ARG A 220 -0.47 -9.49 -17.26
N ALA A 221 -0.49 -8.28 -16.72
CA ALA A 221 -1.54 -7.86 -15.82
C ALA A 221 -2.92 -7.78 -16.47
N PHE A 222 -2.96 -7.53 -17.78
CA PHE A 222 -4.17 -7.45 -18.61
C PHE A 222 -4.48 -8.74 -19.40
N GLU A 223 -3.76 -9.83 -19.18
CA GLU A 223 -4.06 -11.14 -19.80
C GLU A 223 -5.51 -11.58 -19.53
N GLY A 224 -6.21 -11.99 -20.59
CA GLY A 224 -7.63 -12.38 -20.50
C GLY A 224 -8.60 -11.23 -20.26
N TRP A 225 -8.18 -9.97 -20.40
CA TRP A 225 -9.09 -8.82 -20.41
C TRP A 225 -10.16 -8.98 -21.50
N GLN A 226 -11.44 -8.91 -21.11
CA GLN A 226 -12.59 -9.03 -22.01
C GLN A 226 -13.29 -7.69 -22.28
N GLY A 227 -12.82 -6.61 -21.65
CA GLY A 227 -13.45 -5.30 -21.74
C GLY A 227 -13.19 -4.58 -23.05
N GLY A 228 -12.18 -4.95 -23.84
CA GLY A 228 -11.80 -4.27 -25.08
C GLY A 228 -10.36 -4.60 -25.49
N ALA A 229 -9.82 -3.86 -26.46
CA ALA A 229 -8.42 -3.95 -26.85
C ALA A 229 -7.50 -3.48 -25.71
N VAL A 230 -6.27 -4.00 -25.66
CA VAL A 230 -5.22 -3.51 -24.75
C VAL A 230 -3.96 -3.24 -25.56
N GLU A 231 -3.49 -2.00 -25.52
CA GLU A 231 -2.27 -1.57 -26.19
C GLU A 231 -1.29 -0.96 -25.19
N VAL A 232 -0.04 -1.40 -25.22
CA VAL A 232 1.02 -0.92 -24.33
C VAL A 232 2.16 -0.32 -25.15
N ARG A 233 2.49 0.96 -24.91
CA ARG A 233 3.57 1.69 -25.57
C ARG A 233 4.69 2.02 -24.58
N VAL A 234 5.92 1.71 -24.93
CA VAL A 234 7.11 2.13 -24.15
C VAL A 234 7.45 3.56 -24.52
N VAL A 235 7.63 4.41 -23.51
CA VAL A 235 7.90 5.84 -23.67
C VAL A 235 9.06 6.26 -22.77
N ALA A 236 9.79 7.29 -23.19
CA ALA A 236 10.77 7.92 -22.32
C ALA A 236 10.07 8.58 -21.11
N ASN A 237 10.77 8.66 -19.98
CA ASN A 237 10.28 9.37 -18.80
C ASN A 237 10.36 10.89 -19.00
N ARG A 238 9.47 11.44 -19.84
CA ARG A 238 9.44 12.85 -20.24
C ARG A 238 8.00 13.34 -20.38
N GLY A 239 7.72 14.54 -19.87
CA GLY A 239 6.38 15.13 -19.90
C GLY A 239 5.35 14.48 -18.97
N ARG A 240 5.80 13.64 -18.02
CA ARG A 240 4.99 12.94 -17.02
C ARG A 240 3.84 12.16 -17.66
N ASP A 241 2.63 12.29 -17.14
CA ASP A 241 1.44 11.67 -17.70
C ASP A 241 0.83 12.46 -18.87
N ILE A 242 1.19 13.74 -19.06
CA ILE A 242 0.59 14.63 -20.06
C ILE A 242 1.09 14.32 -21.48
N ALA A 243 2.41 14.22 -21.67
CA ALA A 243 2.96 13.92 -23.00
C ALA A 243 2.53 12.54 -23.51
N PRO A 244 2.55 11.46 -22.71
CA PRO A 244 2.00 10.18 -23.15
C PRO A 244 0.53 10.26 -23.56
N LYS A 245 -0.29 11.02 -22.82
CA LYS A 245 -1.72 11.19 -23.14
C LYS A 245 -1.92 11.94 -24.45
N LEU A 246 -1.37 13.15 -24.58
CA LEU A 246 -1.70 14.06 -25.68
C LEU A 246 -0.84 13.87 -26.94
N VAL A 247 0.40 13.39 -26.79
CA VAL A 247 1.34 13.22 -27.90
C VAL A 247 1.42 11.76 -28.31
N VAL A 248 1.82 10.88 -27.38
CA VAL A 248 2.06 9.48 -27.72
C VAL A 248 0.77 8.78 -28.14
N PHE A 249 -0.35 9.00 -27.45
CA PHE A 249 -1.65 8.42 -27.78
C PHE A 249 -2.56 9.34 -28.60
N ARG A 250 -2.01 10.33 -29.32
CA ARG A 250 -2.80 11.26 -30.13
C ARG A 250 -3.71 10.57 -31.16
N ASP A 251 -3.26 9.46 -31.74
CA ASP A 251 -4.03 8.69 -32.72
C ASP A 251 -5.27 8.00 -32.14
N VAL A 252 -5.37 7.87 -30.81
CA VAL A 252 -6.47 7.20 -30.12
C VAL A 252 -7.75 8.06 -30.12
N TYR A 253 -7.60 9.39 -30.03
CA TYR A 253 -8.74 10.31 -29.90
C TYR A 253 -9.66 10.31 -31.12
N ALA A 254 -9.13 10.05 -32.33
CA ALA A 254 -9.94 9.94 -33.54
C ALA A 254 -10.78 8.64 -33.61
N LYS A 255 -10.38 7.61 -32.84
CA LYS A 255 -11.02 6.28 -32.85
C LYS A 255 -12.17 6.17 -31.84
N HIS A 256 -12.19 7.04 -30.81
CA HIS A 256 -13.09 6.95 -29.66
C HIS A 256 -13.87 8.24 -29.45
N ASP A 257 -15.12 8.12 -29.02
CA ASP A 257 -15.96 9.28 -28.72
C ASP A 257 -15.66 9.85 -27.33
N HIS A 258 -15.30 8.96 -26.40
CA HIS A 258 -14.99 9.29 -25.01
C HIS A 258 -13.65 8.71 -24.59
N VAL A 259 -12.96 9.46 -23.76
CA VAL A 259 -11.70 9.06 -23.13
C VAL A 259 -11.80 9.20 -21.62
N LEU A 260 -11.19 8.26 -20.91
CA LEU A 260 -10.91 8.31 -19.49
C LEU A 260 -9.39 8.44 -19.32
N HIS A 261 -8.93 9.59 -18.84
CA HIS A 261 -7.53 9.81 -18.53
C HIS A 261 -7.23 9.39 -17.10
N LEU A 262 -6.21 8.55 -16.91
CA LEU A 262 -5.74 8.12 -15.59
C LEU A 262 -4.21 8.07 -15.52
N HIS A 263 -3.63 7.93 -14.33
CA HIS A 263 -2.19 7.71 -14.16
C HIS A 263 -1.83 6.97 -12.85
N GLY A 264 -0.68 6.29 -12.83
CA GLY A 264 -0.17 5.53 -11.69
C GLY A 264 0.72 6.29 -10.70
N LYS A 265 0.91 7.61 -10.86
CA LYS A 265 1.82 8.42 -10.01
C LYS A 265 1.54 8.21 -8.50
N ARG A 266 2.62 8.03 -7.72
CA ARG A 266 2.58 7.99 -6.25
C ARG A 266 2.96 9.35 -5.68
N SER A 267 2.16 9.87 -4.75
CA SER A 267 2.32 11.21 -4.18
C SER A 267 3.20 11.20 -2.92
N HIS A 268 4.50 10.95 -3.08
CA HIS A 268 5.45 10.83 -1.97
C HIS A 268 5.86 12.16 -1.32
N HIS A 269 5.41 13.30 -1.86
CA HIS A 269 5.88 14.64 -1.44
C HIS A 269 5.34 15.08 -0.07
N ALA A 270 4.20 14.55 0.35
CA ALA A 270 3.62 14.77 1.67
C ALA A 270 2.71 13.58 2.02
N ALA A 271 2.80 13.08 3.25
CA ALA A 271 2.01 11.92 3.70
C ALA A 271 0.50 12.13 3.51
N VAL A 272 0.02 13.37 3.65
CA VAL A 272 -1.39 13.74 3.45
C VAL A 272 -1.88 13.52 2.01
N LEU A 273 -0.98 13.57 1.02
CA LEU A 273 -1.30 13.35 -0.39
C LEU A 273 -1.18 11.90 -0.83
N ALA A 274 -0.65 11.01 0.03
CA ALA A 274 -0.48 9.61 -0.30
C ALA A 274 -1.76 8.96 -0.89
N PRO A 275 -2.98 9.21 -0.36
CA PRO A 275 -4.20 8.61 -0.89
C PRO A 275 -4.83 9.37 -2.07
N TRP A 276 -4.19 10.41 -2.62
CA TRP A 276 -4.78 11.24 -3.67
C TRP A 276 -5.08 10.46 -4.96
N ARG A 277 -4.24 9.48 -5.34
CA ARG A 277 -4.51 8.60 -6.50
C ARG A 277 -5.80 7.82 -6.29
N GLN A 278 -5.95 7.20 -5.13
CA GLN A 278 -7.12 6.40 -4.78
C GLN A 278 -8.36 7.29 -4.71
N PHE A 279 -8.24 8.53 -4.24
CA PHE A 279 -9.35 9.49 -4.25
C PHE A 279 -9.87 9.72 -5.67
N MET A 280 -8.97 9.98 -6.63
CA MET A 280 -9.35 10.20 -8.03
C MET A 280 -9.97 8.93 -8.64
N LEU A 281 -9.37 7.76 -8.42
CA LEU A 281 -9.90 6.48 -8.88
C LEU A 281 -11.30 6.20 -8.32
N GLN A 282 -11.50 6.39 -7.01
CA GLN A 282 -12.79 6.17 -6.36
C GLN A 282 -13.86 7.16 -6.80
N SER A 283 -13.46 8.37 -7.20
CA SER A 283 -14.38 9.44 -7.65
C SER A 283 -14.78 9.32 -9.12
N LEU A 284 -13.93 8.74 -9.97
CA LEU A 284 -14.15 8.68 -11.42
C LEU A 284 -14.49 7.29 -11.95
N VAL A 285 -14.02 6.24 -11.28
CA VAL A 285 -14.13 4.84 -11.72
C VAL A 285 -14.12 3.88 -10.53
N GLY A 286 -14.64 4.31 -9.39
CA GLY A 286 -14.57 3.56 -8.12
C GLY A 286 -15.46 2.32 -8.10
N ASN A 287 -16.64 2.43 -8.70
CA ASN A 287 -17.62 1.36 -8.82
C ASN A 287 -18.55 1.61 -10.03
N ARG A 288 -19.40 0.63 -10.34
CA ARG A 288 -20.34 0.69 -11.47
C ARG A 288 -21.30 1.88 -11.38
N GLN A 289 -21.86 2.15 -10.20
CA GLN A 289 -22.81 3.26 -10.01
C GLN A 289 -22.17 4.62 -10.29
N VAL A 290 -20.90 4.82 -9.90
CA VAL A 290 -20.13 6.03 -10.22
C VAL A 290 -19.95 6.18 -11.74
N VAL A 291 -19.52 5.10 -12.42
CA VAL A 291 -19.32 5.10 -13.87
C VAL A 291 -20.63 5.36 -14.62
N ASP A 292 -21.70 4.66 -14.26
CA ASP A 292 -23.03 4.80 -14.86
C ASP A 292 -23.58 6.21 -14.68
N SER A 293 -23.34 6.82 -13.52
CA SER A 293 -23.72 8.21 -13.27
C SER A 293 -23.01 9.17 -14.23
N ILE A 294 -21.68 9.03 -14.38
CA ILE A 294 -20.88 9.90 -15.25
C ILE A 294 -21.28 9.72 -16.72
N LEU A 295 -21.41 8.48 -17.18
CA LEU A 295 -21.83 8.20 -18.57
C LEU A 295 -23.25 8.67 -18.84
N GLY A 296 -24.16 8.55 -17.86
CA GLY A 296 -25.52 9.08 -17.92
C GLY A 296 -25.55 10.59 -18.05
N MET A 297 -24.64 11.33 -17.40
CA MET A 297 -24.51 12.77 -17.61
C MET A 297 -24.11 13.12 -19.05
N PHE A 298 -23.21 12.34 -19.66
CA PHE A 298 -22.86 12.51 -21.08
C PHE A 298 -24.01 12.14 -22.03
N ASP A 299 -24.86 11.17 -21.69
CA ASP A 299 -26.05 10.85 -22.48
C ASP A 299 -27.07 12.00 -22.44
N GLU A 300 -27.32 12.56 -21.25
CA GLU A 300 -28.34 13.59 -21.04
C GLU A 300 -27.91 14.99 -21.50
N SER A 301 -26.61 15.24 -21.69
CA SER A 301 -26.09 16.53 -22.13
C SER A 301 -25.06 16.39 -23.27
N PRO A 302 -25.48 16.65 -24.52
CA PRO A 302 -24.57 16.72 -25.66
C PRO A 302 -23.50 17.82 -25.51
N SER A 303 -23.83 18.91 -24.79
CA SER A 303 -22.91 20.03 -24.54
C SER A 303 -21.84 19.74 -23.48
N LEU A 304 -21.98 18.64 -22.72
CA LEU A 304 -20.98 18.25 -21.73
C LEU A 304 -19.78 17.58 -22.42
N GLY A 305 -18.61 18.21 -22.29
CA GLY A 305 -17.34 17.73 -22.83
C GLY A 305 -16.43 17.08 -21.80
N MET A 306 -16.42 17.52 -20.54
CA MET A 306 -15.50 16.98 -19.52
C MET A 306 -16.15 16.81 -18.14
N VAL A 307 -15.75 15.75 -17.44
CA VAL A 307 -16.14 15.47 -16.05
C VAL A 307 -14.88 15.16 -15.23
N GLY A 308 -14.53 16.06 -14.31
CA GLY A 308 -13.43 15.88 -13.36
C GLY A 308 -13.93 15.57 -11.94
N ALA A 309 -13.07 15.03 -11.09
CA ALA A 309 -13.38 14.92 -9.67
C ALA A 309 -13.29 16.31 -9.01
N GLN A 310 -14.12 16.56 -8.02
CA GLN A 310 -13.97 17.72 -7.15
C GLN A 310 -12.65 17.61 -6.36
N HIS A 311 -11.96 18.73 -6.19
CA HIS A 311 -10.61 18.81 -5.64
C HIS A 311 -10.47 18.11 -4.29
N PHE A 312 -9.47 17.24 -4.18
CA PHE A 312 -9.07 16.60 -2.93
C PHE A 312 -8.73 17.65 -1.87
N GLU A 313 -9.45 17.66 -0.75
CA GLU A 313 -9.39 18.77 0.22
C GLU A 313 -7.97 19.14 0.67
N PRO A 314 -7.09 18.17 1.01
CA PRO A 314 -5.70 18.49 1.36
C PRO A 314 -4.88 19.17 0.26
N MET A 315 -5.24 19.02 -1.02
CA MET A 315 -4.54 19.63 -2.15
C MET A 315 -5.02 21.07 -2.44
N ARG A 316 -6.20 21.47 -1.95
CA ARG A 316 -6.90 22.67 -2.42
C ARG A 316 -6.12 23.98 -2.28
N HIS A 317 -5.29 24.09 -1.25
CA HIS A 317 -4.50 25.29 -0.95
C HIS A 317 -3.24 25.43 -1.81
N TRP A 318 -2.86 24.38 -2.57
CA TRP A 318 -1.75 24.41 -3.53
C TRP A 318 -2.18 24.68 -4.97
N LEU A 319 -3.48 24.87 -5.20
CA LEU A 319 -4.02 25.16 -6.53
C LEU A 319 -3.84 26.64 -6.86
N GLY A 320 -3.18 26.91 -7.98
CA GLY A 320 -2.91 28.26 -8.45
C GLY A 320 -2.06 28.26 -9.71
N TRP A 321 -1.96 29.40 -10.38
CA TRP A 321 -1.13 29.55 -11.58
C TRP A 321 0.35 29.22 -11.30
N GLY A 322 0.87 29.63 -10.13
CA GLY A 322 2.27 29.41 -9.76
C GLY A 322 3.25 29.95 -10.81
N GLY A 323 4.35 29.24 -11.01
CA GLY A 323 5.33 29.57 -12.06
C GLY A 323 4.87 29.24 -13.49
N ASN A 324 3.64 28.75 -13.69
CA ASN A 324 3.18 28.22 -14.98
C ASN A 324 2.50 29.27 -15.87
N PHE A 325 2.10 30.42 -15.32
CA PHE A 325 1.22 31.36 -16.02
C PHE A 325 1.73 31.74 -17.41
N GLU A 326 3.01 32.08 -17.55
CA GLU A 326 3.57 32.51 -18.83
C GLU A 326 3.53 31.40 -19.89
N ARG A 327 3.78 30.15 -19.47
CA ARG A 327 3.64 28.98 -20.36
C ARG A 327 2.18 28.73 -20.71
N CYS A 328 1.27 28.86 -19.74
CA CYS A 328 -0.18 28.74 -19.99
C CYS A 328 -0.65 29.78 -21.01
N ARG A 329 -0.23 31.04 -20.85
CA ARG A 329 -0.55 32.14 -21.77
C ARG A 329 -0.04 31.87 -23.17
N GLY A 330 1.22 31.42 -23.32
CA GLY A 330 1.78 31.06 -24.62
C GLY A 330 1.00 29.93 -25.33
N LEU A 331 0.56 28.92 -24.57
CA LEU A 331 -0.28 27.84 -25.12
C LEU A 331 -1.69 28.32 -25.47
N ALA A 332 -2.30 29.16 -24.64
CA ALA A 332 -3.61 29.76 -24.89
C ALA A 332 -3.62 30.54 -26.22
N THR A 333 -2.62 31.41 -26.43
CA THR A 333 -2.46 32.16 -27.68
C THR A 333 -2.34 31.23 -28.89
N ARG A 334 -1.60 30.12 -28.76
CA ARG A 334 -1.51 29.11 -29.84
C ARG A 334 -2.82 28.37 -30.09
N MET A 335 -3.66 28.18 -29.08
CA MET A 335 -5.00 27.61 -29.22
C MET A 335 -6.02 28.62 -29.76
N GLY A 336 -5.70 29.91 -29.79
CA GLY A 336 -6.57 30.95 -30.33
C GLY A 336 -7.46 31.65 -29.30
N PHE A 337 -7.05 31.69 -28.03
CA PHE A 337 -7.69 32.52 -27.01
C PHE A 337 -6.67 33.22 -26.12
N ASP A 338 -7.08 34.33 -25.51
CA ASP A 338 -6.22 35.11 -24.62
C ASP A 338 -6.42 34.70 -23.16
N LEU A 339 -5.32 34.72 -22.40
CA LEU A 339 -5.33 34.41 -20.97
C LEU A 339 -4.69 35.56 -20.20
N ASP A 340 -5.44 36.14 -19.27
CA ASP A 340 -4.97 37.18 -18.35
C ASP A 340 -4.66 36.61 -16.95
N ARG A 341 -3.78 37.28 -16.19
CA ARG A 341 -3.42 36.82 -14.83
C ARG A 341 -4.58 36.89 -13.85
N SER A 342 -5.55 37.77 -14.08
CA SER A 342 -6.80 37.84 -13.32
C SER A 342 -7.80 36.77 -13.70
N ALA A 343 -7.54 35.97 -14.75
CA ALA A 343 -8.41 34.89 -15.15
C ALA A 343 -8.61 33.90 -14.00
N VAL A 344 -9.87 33.56 -13.80
CA VAL A 344 -10.31 32.54 -12.86
C VAL A 344 -9.70 31.19 -13.24
N LEU A 345 -9.09 30.49 -12.28
CA LEU A 345 -8.46 29.19 -12.51
C LEU A 345 -9.26 28.06 -11.88
N ASP A 346 -9.66 27.11 -12.72
CA ASP A 346 -10.03 25.76 -12.29
C ASP A 346 -9.53 24.75 -13.32
N PHE A 347 -9.26 23.52 -12.87
CA PHE A 347 -8.72 22.45 -13.71
C PHE A 347 -8.90 21.09 -13.01
N PRO A 348 -8.89 19.95 -13.72
CA PRO A 348 -8.92 18.64 -13.09
C PRO A 348 -7.55 18.34 -12.47
N ALA A 349 -7.33 18.76 -11.22
CA ALA A 349 -6.06 18.59 -10.53
C ALA A 349 -5.70 17.10 -10.40
N GLY A 350 -4.47 16.75 -10.78
CA GLY A 350 -4.03 15.37 -10.93
C GLY A 350 -4.36 14.78 -12.30
N SER A 351 -4.80 15.59 -13.27
CA SER A 351 -4.97 15.25 -14.69
C SER A 351 -5.72 13.94 -14.99
N MET A 352 -6.63 13.53 -14.09
CA MET A 352 -7.55 12.41 -14.27
C MET A 352 -8.98 12.91 -14.41
N PHE A 353 -9.65 12.50 -15.48
CA PHE A 353 -10.99 12.95 -15.83
C PHE A 353 -11.58 12.11 -16.96
N TRP A 354 -12.90 12.19 -17.12
CA TRP A 354 -13.59 11.76 -18.32
C TRP A 354 -13.72 12.94 -19.29
N ALA A 355 -13.60 12.67 -20.59
CA ALA A 355 -13.81 13.67 -21.63
C ALA A 355 -14.44 13.08 -22.89
N ARG A 356 -15.16 13.90 -23.66
CA ARG A 356 -15.33 13.67 -25.09
C ARG A 356 -14.02 13.97 -25.79
N SER A 357 -13.63 13.14 -26.76
CA SER A 357 -12.40 13.38 -27.53
C SER A 357 -12.40 14.77 -28.19
N ALA A 358 -13.56 15.20 -28.71
CA ALA A 358 -13.73 16.51 -29.33
C ALA A 358 -13.49 17.70 -28.36
N ALA A 359 -13.71 17.52 -27.05
CA ALA A 359 -13.47 18.57 -26.06
C ALA A 359 -11.97 18.83 -25.83
N LEU A 360 -11.10 17.93 -26.28
CA LEU A 360 -9.64 18.05 -26.16
C LEU A 360 -8.99 18.56 -27.46
N ALA A 361 -9.76 18.78 -28.52
CA ALA A 361 -9.24 19.16 -29.83
C ALA A 361 -8.27 20.35 -29.79
N PRO A 362 -8.53 21.46 -29.08
CA PRO A 362 -7.59 22.60 -29.03
C PRO A 362 -6.20 22.23 -28.52
N LEU A 363 -6.11 21.32 -27.54
CA LEU A 363 -4.81 20.84 -27.03
C LEU A 363 -4.14 19.86 -28.00
N LEU A 364 -4.92 18.99 -28.66
CA LEU A 364 -4.40 18.02 -29.64
C LEU A 364 -3.90 18.71 -30.93
N ASP A 365 -4.53 19.82 -31.31
CA ASP A 365 -4.22 20.62 -32.50
C ASP A 365 -3.00 21.53 -32.33
N LEU A 366 -2.48 21.65 -31.09
CA LEU A 366 -1.17 22.27 -30.87
C LEU A 366 -0.03 21.50 -31.53
N ASN A 367 -0.24 20.23 -31.91
CA ASN A 367 0.76 19.36 -32.52
C ASN A 367 2.08 19.35 -31.72
N LEU A 368 1.98 19.21 -30.39
CA LEU A 368 3.16 19.14 -29.53
C LEU A 368 3.90 17.83 -29.76
N GLU A 369 5.22 17.90 -29.68
CA GLU A 369 6.11 16.75 -29.73
C GLU A 369 6.63 16.41 -28.32
N VAL A 370 7.15 15.18 -28.12
CA VAL A 370 7.71 14.76 -26.82
C VAL A 370 8.88 15.66 -26.41
N GLU A 371 9.61 16.18 -27.39
CA GLU A 371 10.75 17.08 -27.25
C GLU A 371 10.37 18.48 -26.74
N ASP A 372 9.11 18.89 -26.84
CA ASP A 372 8.63 20.16 -26.30
C ASP A 372 8.54 20.13 -24.77
N PHE A 373 8.40 18.94 -24.18
CA PHE A 373 8.27 18.78 -22.74
C PHE A 373 9.62 18.82 -22.04
N ASP A 374 9.65 19.32 -20.81
CA ASP A 374 10.86 19.34 -20.00
C ASP A 374 11.35 17.89 -19.69
N PRO A 375 12.65 17.59 -19.79
CA PRO A 375 13.22 16.33 -19.30
C PRO A 375 12.95 16.17 -17.79
N GLU A 376 12.64 14.96 -17.33
CA GLU A 376 12.36 14.75 -15.90
C GLU A 376 13.66 14.78 -15.09
N ALA A 377 13.77 15.78 -14.20
CA ALA A 377 14.89 15.99 -13.29
C ALA A 377 14.41 16.22 -11.84
N GLY A 378 13.22 15.70 -11.50
CA GLY A 378 12.61 15.86 -10.17
C GLY A 378 11.96 17.21 -9.93
N GLN A 379 11.60 17.94 -11.01
CA GLN A 379 10.87 19.20 -10.91
C GLN A 379 9.52 19.00 -10.21
N LYS A 380 9.04 20.02 -9.49
CA LYS A 380 7.77 19.96 -8.75
C LYS A 380 6.65 20.81 -9.36
N ASP A 381 6.99 21.81 -10.18
CA ASP A 381 6.05 22.72 -10.85
C ASP A 381 6.76 23.40 -12.06
N ALA A 382 6.09 24.32 -12.76
CA ALA A 382 6.67 25.20 -13.79
C ALA A 382 7.20 24.50 -15.07
N THR A 383 6.66 23.32 -15.38
CA THR A 383 6.95 22.56 -16.60
C THR A 383 5.83 22.70 -17.62
N LEU A 384 6.07 22.33 -18.87
CA LEU A 384 5.02 22.29 -19.90
C LEU A 384 3.84 21.40 -19.49
N ALA A 385 4.12 20.26 -18.84
CA ALA A 385 3.08 19.35 -18.35
C ALA A 385 2.17 20.03 -17.31
N HIS A 386 2.75 20.76 -16.35
CA HIS A 386 1.99 21.48 -15.32
C HIS A 386 1.20 22.68 -15.91
N ALA A 387 1.70 23.30 -16.98
CA ALA A 387 0.98 24.34 -17.70
C ALA A 387 -0.25 23.77 -18.43
N ILE A 388 -0.09 22.66 -19.15
CA ILE A 388 -1.21 21.99 -19.84
C ILE A 388 -2.27 21.48 -18.85
N GLU A 389 -1.85 20.93 -17.71
CA GLU A 389 -2.79 20.47 -16.66
C GLU A 389 -3.78 21.57 -16.26
N ARG A 390 -3.31 22.82 -16.16
CA ARG A 390 -4.13 24.00 -15.81
C ARG A 390 -5.06 24.48 -16.93
N LEU A 391 -4.85 24.01 -18.16
CA LEU A 391 -5.57 24.47 -19.36
C LEU A 391 -6.66 23.50 -19.82
N TYR A 392 -6.84 22.33 -19.20
CA TYR A 392 -7.83 21.35 -19.67
C TYR A 392 -9.26 21.89 -19.74
N TYR A 393 -9.73 22.60 -18.71
CA TYR A 393 -11.08 23.18 -18.73
C TYR A 393 -11.20 24.37 -19.69
N PHE A 394 -10.16 25.20 -19.82
CA PHE A 394 -10.09 26.25 -20.83
C PHE A 394 -10.18 25.70 -22.25
N ALA A 395 -9.43 24.63 -22.55
CA ALA A 395 -9.48 23.95 -23.83
C ALA A 395 -10.85 23.33 -24.12
N CYS A 396 -11.49 22.73 -23.11
CA CYS A 396 -12.86 22.22 -23.21
C CYS A 396 -13.85 23.32 -23.59
N GLU A 397 -13.78 24.47 -22.92
CA GLU A 397 -14.65 25.62 -23.24
C GLU A 397 -14.38 26.19 -24.62
N HIS A 398 -13.09 26.30 -25.00
CA HIS A 398 -12.69 26.79 -26.31
C HIS A 398 -13.19 25.87 -27.44
N ALA A 399 -13.23 24.55 -27.18
CA ALA A 399 -13.83 23.57 -28.09
C ALA A 399 -15.37 23.67 -28.19
N GLY A 400 -16.01 24.58 -27.46
CA GLY A 400 -17.46 24.78 -27.45
C GLY A 400 -18.21 23.84 -26.49
N TYR A 401 -17.49 23.14 -25.61
CA TYR A 401 -18.08 22.21 -24.64
C TYR A 401 -18.07 22.77 -23.22
N ARG A 402 -18.91 22.18 -22.36
CA ARG A 402 -18.97 22.45 -20.93
C ARG A 402 -18.18 21.41 -20.15
N TRP A 403 -17.76 21.76 -18.94
CA TRP A 403 -17.18 20.83 -17.99
C TRP A 403 -17.95 20.89 -16.67
N LEU A 404 -17.87 19.84 -15.87
CA LEU A 404 -18.41 19.82 -14.51
C LEU A 404 -17.52 19.00 -13.58
N LYS A 405 -17.73 19.18 -12.28
CA LYS A 405 -17.08 18.38 -11.23
C LYS A 405 -18.07 17.46 -10.56
N VAL A 406 -17.59 16.27 -10.20
CA VAL A 406 -18.35 15.29 -9.42
C VAL A 406 -17.70 15.03 -8.08
N ALA A 407 -18.51 14.73 -7.06
CA ALA A 407 -18.04 14.47 -5.71
C ALA A 407 -18.82 13.32 -5.10
N ARG A 408 -18.15 12.46 -4.32
CA ARG A 408 -18.80 11.56 -3.37
C ARG A 408 -18.89 12.28 -2.04
N PRO A 409 -20.07 12.76 -1.59
CA PRO A 409 -20.18 13.65 -0.43
C PRO A 409 -19.45 13.16 0.83
N GLU A 410 -19.46 11.84 1.06
CA GLU A 410 -18.78 11.20 2.20
C GLU A 410 -17.25 11.35 2.19
N PHE A 411 -16.64 11.75 1.07
CA PHE A 411 -15.19 12.00 0.97
C PHE A 411 -14.77 13.42 1.34
N TYR A 412 -15.72 14.28 1.73
CA TYR A 412 -15.47 15.70 2.01
C TYR A 412 -16.06 16.10 3.37
N GLU A 413 -15.35 16.96 4.10
CA GLU A 413 -15.83 17.54 5.38
C GLU A 413 -16.00 19.07 5.30
N HIS A 414 -15.24 19.72 4.43
CA HIS A 414 -15.09 21.17 4.37
C HIS A 414 -15.45 21.77 3.01
N THR A 415 -15.90 20.95 2.07
CA THR A 415 -16.27 21.37 0.71
C THR A 415 -17.78 21.66 0.64
N PRO A 416 -18.19 22.93 0.60
CA PRO A 416 -19.58 23.29 0.35
C PRO A 416 -19.94 23.04 -1.14
N GLY A 417 -21.24 23.11 -1.47
CA GLY A 417 -21.67 23.10 -2.87
C GLY A 417 -21.69 21.73 -3.55
N ILE A 418 -21.74 20.64 -2.79
CA ILE A 418 -22.01 19.30 -3.34
C ILE A 418 -23.53 19.11 -3.43
N GLU A 419 -24.08 19.14 -4.64
CA GLU A 419 -25.53 19.13 -4.90
C GLU A 419 -26.01 17.77 -5.43
N SER A 420 -27.09 17.25 -4.86
CA SER A 420 -27.78 16.07 -5.39
C SER A 420 -28.67 16.44 -6.58
N ILE A 421 -28.61 15.64 -7.63
CA ILE A 421 -29.35 15.86 -8.88
C ILE A 421 -30.40 14.75 -9.05
N PRO A 422 -31.66 14.99 -8.63
CA PRO A 422 -32.65 13.93 -8.49
C PRO A 422 -33.23 13.41 -9.81
N THR A 423 -33.10 14.18 -10.90
CA THR A 423 -33.66 13.81 -12.21
C THR A 423 -32.77 14.27 -13.36
N PRO A 424 -32.91 13.66 -14.56
CA PRO A 424 -32.26 14.16 -15.77
C PRO A 424 -32.64 15.60 -16.15
N VAL A 425 -33.88 16.02 -15.84
CA VAL A 425 -34.32 17.42 -16.05
C VAL A 425 -33.53 18.35 -15.15
N ALA A 426 -33.40 18.01 -13.86
CA ALA A 426 -32.62 18.78 -12.90
C ALA A 426 -31.14 18.87 -13.29
N LEU A 427 -30.58 17.83 -13.94
CA LEU A 427 -29.23 17.88 -14.50
C LEU A 427 -29.10 18.96 -15.58
N ARG A 428 -30.01 18.99 -16.55
CA ARG A 428 -30.01 20.00 -17.62
C ARG A 428 -30.18 21.42 -17.06
N GLU A 429 -31.08 21.58 -16.11
CA GLU A 429 -31.28 22.86 -15.40
C GLU A 429 -30.04 23.29 -14.63
N TRP A 430 -29.36 22.35 -13.94
CA TRP A 430 -28.14 22.63 -13.21
C TRP A 430 -27.02 23.08 -14.15
N ILE A 431 -26.80 22.38 -15.27
CA ILE A 431 -25.80 22.75 -16.29
C ILE A 431 -26.10 24.12 -16.90
N ALA A 432 -27.38 24.47 -17.10
CA ALA A 432 -27.79 25.76 -17.62
C ALA A 432 -27.62 26.90 -16.59
N ARG A 433 -27.97 26.65 -15.32
CA ARG A 433 -28.00 27.64 -14.23
C ARG A 433 -26.64 27.91 -13.60
N LYS A 434 -25.74 26.92 -13.59
CA LYS A 434 -24.39 27.04 -13.01
C LYS A 434 -23.29 26.90 -14.09
N PRO A 435 -23.22 27.82 -15.07
CA PRO A 435 -22.11 27.82 -16.01
C PRO A 435 -20.83 28.22 -15.27
N LEU A 436 -20.00 27.26 -14.88
CA LEU A 436 -18.60 27.53 -14.60
C LEU A 436 -17.97 27.88 -15.97
N ARG A 437 -17.68 29.15 -16.20
CA ARG A 437 -17.02 29.63 -17.42
C ARG A 437 -15.73 30.34 -17.03
N LEU A 438 -14.65 29.93 -17.66
CA LEU A 438 -13.30 30.45 -17.43
C LEU A 438 -12.89 31.44 -18.54
N LEU A 439 -13.43 31.31 -19.76
CA LEU A 439 -13.02 32.11 -20.92
C LEU A 439 -13.72 33.47 -21.09
N ASP A 440 -14.92 33.66 -20.57
CA ASP A 440 -15.76 34.81 -20.93
C ASP A 440 -15.58 36.04 -20.02
N GLY A 441 -14.63 36.02 -19.08
CA GLY A 441 -14.25 37.15 -18.21
C GLY A 441 -15.34 37.64 -17.25
N ALA A 442 -16.59 37.21 -17.45
CA ALA A 442 -17.73 37.37 -16.57
C ALA A 442 -17.79 36.29 -15.48
N GLY A 443 -16.89 35.31 -15.55
CA GLY A 443 -16.76 34.22 -14.60
C GLY A 443 -16.32 34.72 -13.21
N GLU A 444 -17.07 34.34 -12.19
CA GLU A 444 -16.72 34.56 -10.80
C GLU A 444 -15.76 33.45 -10.33
N SER A 445 -14.79 33.79 -9.47
CA SER A 445 -13.85 32.78 -8.94
C SER A 445 -14.63 31.63 -8.29
N PRO A 446 -14.29 30.34 -8.54
CA PRO A 446 -14.93 29.22 -7.85
C PRO A 446 -14.70 29.29 -6.34
N ARG A 447 -13.68 30.05 -5.91
CA ARG A 447 -13.34 30.28 -4.51
C ARG A 447 -13.03 31.75 -4.29
N ASP A 448 -13.80 32.38 -3.40
CA ASP A 448 -13.56 33.77 -2.99
C ASP A 448 -12.52 33.87 -1.86
N THR A 449 -12.16 32.74 -1.23
CA THR A 449 -11.19 32.67 -0.13
C THR A 449 -10.17 31.54 -0.33
N VAL A 450 -8.96 31.73 0.22
CA VAL A 450 -7.96 30.65 0.30
C VAL A 450 -8.54 29.55 1.18
N PRO A 451 -8.66 28.30 0.68
CA PRO A 451 -9.18 27.20 1.47
C PRO A 451 -8.37 26.99 2.75
N VAL A 452 -9.04 26.75 3.86
CA VAL A 452 -8.37 26.33 5.09
C VAL A 452 -7.61 25.03 4.78
N PRO A 453 -6.31 24.94 5.12
CA PRO A 453 -5.53 23.72 4.91
C PRO A 453 -6.17 22.54 5.64
N VAL A 454 -6.43 21.46 4.90
CA VAL A 454 -6.95 20.20 5.45
C VAL A 454 -5.77 19.23 5.61
N GLU A 455 -5.49 18.83 6.84
CA GLU A 455 -4.29 18.05 7.19
C GLU A 455 -4.47 16.53 7.05
N ARG A 456 -5.71 16.06 6.85
CA ARG A 456 -6.00 14.62 6.69
C ARG A 456 -7.26 14.36 5.86
N PRO A 457 -7.32 13.24 5.11
CA PRO A 457 -8.56 12.79 4.47
C PRO A 457 -9.66 12.46 5.49
N THR A 458 -10.92 12.44 5.03
CA THR A 458 -12.06 12.04 5.86
C THR A 458 -11.98 10.57 6.27
N ALA A 459 -12.52 10.24 7.44
CA ALA A 459 -12.52 8.86 7.93
C ALA A 459 -13.33 7.92 7.03
N ALA A 460 -14.37 8.42 6.36
CA ALA A 460 -15.17 7.62 5.41
C ALA A 460 -14.37 7.28 4.15
N PHE A 461 -13.61 8.22 3.59
CA PHE A 461 -12.73 7.94 2.46
C PHE A 461 -11.64 6.92 2.82
N VAL A 462 -10.98 7.08 3.97
CA VAL A 462 -9.98 6.11 4.45
C VAL A 462 -10.57 4.71 4.59
N ARG A 463 -11.78 4.60 5.19
CA ARG A 463 -12.48 3.32 5.31
C ARG A 463 -12.82 2.71 3.95
N GLU A 464 -13.18 3.52 2.96
CA GLU A 464 -13.46 3.02 1.59
C GLU A 464 -12.22 2.39 0.96
N ILE A 465 -11.06 3.07 1.01
CA ILE A 465 -9.80 2.53 0.47
C ILE A 465 -9.42 1.24 1.18
N GLN A 466 -9.47 1.22 2.51
CA GLN A 466 -9.13 0.05 3.31
C GLN A 466 -10.09 -1.12 3.03
N ARG A 467 -11.39 -0.86 2.90
CA ARG A 467 -12.39 -1.89 2.52
C ARG A 467 -12.09 -2.45 1.14
N PHE A 468 -11.76 -1.60 0.17
CA PHE A 468 -11.41 -2.02 -1.17
C PHE A 468 -10.15 -2.91 -1.18
N ALA A 469 -9.13 -2.53 -0.40
CA ALA A 469 -7.89 -3.29 -0.24
C ALA A 469 -8.09 -4.63 0.48
N LEU A 470 -9.04 -4.70 1.43
CA LEU A 470 -9.39 -5.90 2.20
C LEU A 470 -10.42 -6.81 1.49
N GLY A 471 -10.90 -6.45 0.31
CA GLY A 471 -11.93 -7.22 -0.41
C GLY A 471 -13.35 -7.09 0.14
N MET A 472 -13.65 -6.04 0.92
CA MET A 472 -14.97 -5.82 1.51
C MET A 472 -15.84 -4.89 0.65
N PRO A 473 -17.15 -5.17 0.47
CA PRO A 473 -17.95 -6.23 1.08
C PRO A 473 -18.10 -7.48 0.21
N ASN A 474 -17.27 -7.71 -0.82
CA ASN A 474 -17.54 -8.66 -1.91
C ASN A 474 -18.06 -10.02 -1.39
N ALA A 475 -19.39 -10.16 -1.45
CA ALA A 475 -20.19 -11.15 -0.76
C ALA A 475 -20.43 -12.41 -1.60
N ARG A 476 -19.54 -12.71 -2.56
CA ARG A 476 -19.59 -13.99 -3.26
C ARG A 476 -18.40 -14.82 -2.85
N PRO A 477 -18.60 -15.86 -2.01
CA PRO A 477 -17.64 -16.94 -1.92
C PRO A 477 -17.45 -17.50 -3.33
N SER A 478 -16.32 -17.20 -3.97
CA SER A 478 -15.80 -18.12 -4.97
C SER A 478 -15.53 -19.47 -4.27
N SER A 479 -15.55 -20.59 -4.99
CA SER A 479 -15.25 -21.89 -4.38
C SER A 479 -13.85 -21.85 -3.77
N ARG A 480 -13.76 -21.70 -2.45
CA ARG A 480 -12.48 -21.57 -1.74
C ARG A 480 -11.86 -22.94 -1.58
N ARG A 481 -10.84 -23.26 -2.36
CA ARG A 481 -9.94 -24.40 -2.12
C ARG A 481 -8.64 -23.85 -1.56
N VAL A 482 -8.60 -23.72 -0.24
CA VAL A 482 -7.46 -23.19 0.50
C VAL A 482 -6.72 -24.35 1.11
N ALA A 483 -5.42 -24.42 0.88
CA ALA A 483 -4.51 -25.33 1.54
C ALA A 483 -3.75 -24.59 2.63
N VAL A 484 -3.50 -25.25 3.76
CA VAL A 484 -2.62 -24.77 4.82
C VAL A 484 -1.45 -25.74 4.89
N GLY A 485 -0.22 -25.25 4.94
CA GLY A 485 0.94 -26.10 5.05
C GLY A 485 1.80 -25.77 6.26
N LEU A 486 2.24 -26.82 6.96
CA LEU A 486 3.14 -26.74 8.12
C LEU A 486 4.41 -27.53 7.82
N VAL A 487 5.56 -26.96 8.14
CA VAL A 487 6.85 -27.65 8.09
C VAL A 487 7.27 -27.91 9.54
N ILE A 488 7.46 -29.18 9.91
CA ILE A 488 7.90 -29.55 11.25
C ILE A 488 9.35 -30.06 11.22
N TYR A 489 10.14 -29.66 12.20
CA TYR A 489 11.51 -30.13 12.40
C TYR A 489 11.82 -30.15 13.90
N GLU A 490 11.84 -31.34 14.50
CA GLU A 490 12.13 -31.52 15.94
C GLU A 490 11.23 -30.69 16.89
N ASN A 491 10.05 -30.24 16.41
CA ASN A 491 9.09 -29.49 17.22
C ASN A 491 8.48 -30.36 18.33
N PRO A 492 8.19 -29.79 19.52
CA PRO A 492 7.46 -30.49 20.56
C PRO A 492 6.09 -30.99 20.06
N PRO A 493 5.69 -32.24 20.30
CA PRO A 493 4.40 -32.77 19.80
C PRO A 493 3.18 -31.94 20.20
N ALA A 494 3.18 -31.39 21.42
CA ALA A 494 2.09 -30.52 21.89
C ALA A 494 2.00 -29.19 21.15
N GLU A 495 3.14 -28.66 20.66
CA GLU A 495 3.17 -27.45 19.85
C GLU A 495 2.57 -27.72 18.46
N VAL A 496 3.02 -28.79 17.82
CA VAL A 496 2.50 -29.22 16.51
C VAL A 496 1.00 -29.50 16.57
N ALA A 497 0.53 -30.19 17.63
CA ALA A 497 -0.89 -30.46 17.82
C ALA A 497 -1.73 -29.17 17.88
N ARG A 498 -1.29 -28.17 18.66
CA ARG A 498 -2.00 -26.88 18.74
C ARG A 498 -2.03 -26.14 17.41
N ALA A 499 -0.93 -26.15 16.65
CA ALA A 499 -0.87 -25.51 15.34
C ALA A 499 -1.83 -26.19 14.34
N ILE A 500 -1.90 -27.53 14.37
CA ILE A 500 -2.86 -28.32 13.59
C ILE A 500 -4.30 -27.97 13.98
N ASP A 501 -4.63 -27.96 15.26
CA ASP A 501 -5.98 -27.63 15.75
C ASP A 501 -6.40 -26.22 15.31
N ALA A 502 -5.52 -25.24 15.49
CA ALA A 502 -5.76 -23.87 15.05
C ALA A 502 -5.99 -23.78 13.53
N ALA A 503 -5.20 -24.52 12.73
CA ALA A 503 -5.36 -24.57 11.28
C ALA A 503 -6.70 -25.21 10.86
N LEU A 504 -7.10 -26.33 11.50
CA LEU A 504 -8.38 -27.00 11.24
C LEU A 504 -9.57 -26.11 11.59
N ILE A 505 -9.52 -25.41 12.73
CA ILE A 505 -10.55 -24.44 13.12
C ILE A 505 -10.64 -23.31 12.09
N ALA A 506 -9.52 -22.74 11.67
CA ALA A 506 -9.50 -21.67 10.68
C ALA A 506 -10.00 -22.14 9.30
N LEU A 507 -9.70 -23.38 8.90
CA LEU A 507 -10.19 -23.99 7.65
C LEU A 507 -11.72 -24.13 7.65
N ALA A 508 -12.29 -24.62 8.76
CA ALA A 508 -13.74 -24.72 8.93
C ALA A 508 -14.42 -23.34 8.81
N HIS A 509 -13.83 -22.32 9.44
CA HIS A 509 -14.32 -20.94 9.40
C HIS A 509 -14.18 -20.25 8.04
N ALA A 510 -13.23 -20.66 7.20
CA ALA A 510 -13.10 -20.16 5.83
C ALA A 510 -14.26 -20.64 4.91
N GLY A 511 -15.11 -21.55 5.40
CA GLY A 511 -16.26 -22.10 4.68
C GLY A 511 -15.89 -23.27 3.76
N GLY A 512 -14.82 -23.99 4.07
CA GLY A 512 -14.40 -25.19 3.36
C GLY A 512 -14.70 -26.47 4.13
N ASP A 513 -14.91 -27.57 3.41
CA ASP A 513 -14.69 -28.92 3.98
C ASP A 513 -13.21 -29.03 4.38
N ALA A 514 -12.92 -29.35 5.64
CA ALA A 514 -11.57 -29.37 6.18
C ALA A 514 -10.76 -30.59 5.70
N ALA A 515 -11.41 -31.60 5.10
CA ALA A 515 -10.74 -32.82 4.70
C ALA A 515 -9.76 -32.60 3.52
N GLY A 516 -8.51 -33.07 3.65
CA GLY A 516 -7.48 -33.04 2.58
C GLY A 516 -6.97 -31.63 2.24
N ARG A 517 -6.99 -30.70 3.20
CA ARG A 517 -6.56 -29.30 3.00
C ARG A 517 -5.47 -28.83 3.94
N LEU A 518 -5.16 -29.60 4.96
CA LEU A 518 -4.01 -29.37 5.82
C LEU A 518 -2.89 -30.29 5.37
N TYR A 519 -1.73 -29.71 5.05
CA TYR A 519 -0.57 -30.47 4.63
C TYR A 519 0.55 -30.28 5.66
N VAL A 520 1.23 -31.36 6.00
CA VAL A 520 2.36 -31.34 6.94
C VAL A 520 3.56 -32.00 6.29
N VAL A 521 4.69 -31.31 6.23
CA VAL A 521 5.99 -31.93 5.90
C VAL A 521 6.73 -32.23 7.18
N ASN A 522 7.07 -33.50 7.37
CA ASN A 522 8.09 -33.92 8.30
C ASN A 522 9.48 -33.67 7.71
N ASN A 523 10.18 -32.66 8.22
CA ASN A 523 11.48 -32.24 7.71
C ASN A 523 12.65 -32.86 8.49
N GLY A 524 12.41 -33.85 9.36
CA GLY A 524 13.42 -34.39 10.26
C GLY A 524 13.21 -35.86 10.63
N PRO A 525 14.07 -36.42 11.49
CA PRO A 525 13.99 -37.82 11.90
C PRO A 525 12.85 -38.09 12.90
N SER A 526 12.22 -37.04 13.43
CA SER A 526 11.12 -37.16 14.39
C SER A 526 9.87 -37.73 13.74
N ALA A 527 9.29 -38.78 14.31
CA ALA A 527 8.09 -39.39 13.76
C ALA A 527 6.83 -38.56 14.09
N LEU A 528 6.00 -38.28 13.09
CA LEU A 528 4.58 -37.89 13.25
C LEU A 528 3.72 -38.93 13.99
N ALA A 529 4.31 -40.06 14.41
CA ALA A 529 3.66 -41.22 15.01
C ALA A 529 2.82 -40.93 16.27
N LEU A 530 2.92 -39.71 16.85
CA LEU A 530 2.22 -39.30 18.07
C LEU A 530 1.05 -38.33 17.86
N LEU A 531 0.81 -37.84 16.64
CA LEU A 531 -0.35 -36.97 16.40
C LEU A 531 -1.63 -37.81 16.38
N PRO A 532 -2.61 -37.53 17.25
CA PRO A 532 -3.88 -38.24 17.27
C PRO A 532 -4.47 -38.25 15.87
N VAL A 533 -4.79 -39.46 15.42
CA VAL A 533 -5.33 -39.78 14.10
C VAL A 533 -6.50 -38.85 13.76
N VAL A 534 -6.22 -37.80 12.99
CA VAL A 534 -7.16 -37.21 12.04
C VAL A 534 -6.70 -37.61 10.64
N ARG A 535 -6.47 -38.91 10.43
CA ARG A 535 -5.97 -39.50 9.17
C ARG A 535 -6.92 -39.37 7.96
N GLY A 536 -7.96 -38.54 8.06
CA GLY A 536 -8.84 -38.19 6.94
C GLY A 536 -8.77 -36.74 6.51
N ALA A 537 -8.14 -35.84 7.29
CA ALA A 537 -8.13 -34.41 7.01
C ALA A 537 -6.74 -33.80 6.73
N ILE A 538 -5.68 -34.59 6.91
CA ILE A 538 -4.29 -34.12 6.86
C ILE A 538 -3.49 -34.97 5.88
N ASP A 539 -2.84 -34.32 4.92
CA ASP A 539 -1.86 -34.94 4.01
C ASP A 539 -0.46 -34.77 4.59
N VAL A 540 0.20 -35.89 4.88
CA VAL A 540 1.54 -35.90 5.47
C VAL A 540 2.56 -36.30 4.42
N LEU A 541 3.59 -35.47 4.27
CA LEU A 541 4.73 -35.68 3.39
C LEU A 541 6.00 -35.85 4.24
N GLU A 542 6.93 -36.66 3.74
CA GLU A 542 8.23 -36.91 4.37
C GLU A 542 9.35 -36.39 3.46
N THR A 543 10.42 -35.87 4.04
CA THR A 543 11.65 -35.50 3.31
C THR A 543 12.81 -36.41 3.69
N GLN A 544 13.83 -36.45 2.83
CA GLN A 544 15.09 -37.12 3.16
C GLN A 544 15.96 -36.16 3.98
N GLY A 545 15.74 -36.15 5.29
CA GLY A 545 16.40 -35.21 6.21
C GLY A 545 15.86 -33.78 6.10
N ASN A 546 16.58 -32.84 6.71
CA ASN A 546 16.19 -31.42 6.71
C ASN A 546 16.58 -30.75 5.40
N VAL A 547 15.57 -30.41 4.59
CA VAL A 547 15.77 -29.72 3.31
C VAL A 547 15.65 -28.20 3.43
N GLY A 548 15.44 -27.67 4.64
CA GLY A 548 15.18 -26.24 4.85
C GLY A 548 13.70 -25.86 4.79
N PHE A 549 13.40 -24.60 5.13
CA PHE A 549 12.01 -24.11 5.24
C PHE A 549 11.34 -23.92 3.87
N GLY A 550 11.98 -23.18 2.97
CA GLY A 550 11.44 -22.85 1.66
C GLY A 550 11.19 -24.09 0.80
N ALA A 551 12.19 -24.96 0.69
CA ALA A 551 12.09 -26.19 -0.09
C ALA A 551 11.02 -27.16 0.44
N ALA A 552 10.84 -27.26 1.76
CA ALA A 552 9.77 -28.06 2.35
C ALA A 552 8.38 -27.50 1.99
N HIS A 553 8.19 -26.18 2.07
CA HIS A 553 6.95 -25.55 1.62
C HIS A 553 6.71 -25.66 0.11
N ASN A 554 7.76 -25.64 -0.73
CA ASN A 554 7.62 -25.86 -2.16
C ASN A 554 7.04 -27.25 -2.48
N ARG A 555 7.44 -28.28 -1.75
CA ARG A 555 6.86 -29.64 -1.88
C ARG A 555 5.39 -29.68 -1.49
N LEU A 556 5.04 -28.98 -0.41
CA LEU A 556 3.66 -28.86 0.04
C LEU A 556 2.79 -28.11 -0.97
N MET A 557 3.25 -26.95 -1.45
CA MET A 557 2.56 -26.15 -2.45
C MET A 557 2.34 -26.94 -3.75
N THR A 558 3.36 -27.63 -4.24
CA THR A 558 3.26 -28.47 -5.45
C THR A 558 2.16 -29.52 -5.31
N THR A 559 2.12 -30.20 -4.16
CA THR A 559 1.10 -31.23 -3.87
C THR A 559 -0.29 -30.62 -3.77
N ALA A 560 -0.43 -29.55 -2.98
CA ALA A 560 -1.70 -28.87 -2.77
C ALA A 560 -2.30 -28.32 -4.08
N PHE A 561 -1.48 -27.66 -4.91
CA PHE A 561 -1.93 -27.12 -6.18
C PHE A 561 -2.25 -28.21 -7.22
N ALA A 562 -1.52 -29.34 -7.21
CA ALA A 562 -1.85 -30.50 -8.03
C ALA A 562 -3.21 -31.14 -7.64
N GLN A 563 -3.55 -31.11 -6.35
CA GLN A 563 -4.84 -31.55 -5.82
C GLN A 563 -5.97 -30.49 -5.96
N GLY A 564 -5.68 -29.37 -6.63
CA GLY A 564 -6.67 -28.38 -7.00
C GLY A 564 -6.83 -27.22 -6.02
N ALA A 565 -5.96 -27.07 -5.01
CA ALA A 565 -5.93 -25.85 -4.22
C ALA A 565 -5.80 -24.61 -5.14
N THR A 566 -6.47 -23.54 -4.78
CA THR A 566 -6.39 -22.23 -5.45
C THR A 566 -5.49 -21.27 -4.70
N HIS A 567 -5.37 -21.49 -3.39
CA HIS A 567 -4.60 -20.67 -2.46
C HIS A 567 -3.89 -21.60 -1.49
N TYR A 568 -2.70 -21.20 -1.08
CA TYR A 568 -1.89 -21.89 -0.09
C TYR A 568 -1.46 -20.88 0.98
N VAL A 569 -1.51 -21.30 2.25
CA VAL A 569 -1.07 -20.51 3.39
C VAL A 569 0.06 -21.25 4.11
N THR A 570 1.25 -20.67 4.15
CA THR A 570 2.35 -21.14 5.00
C THR A 570 1.98 -20.84 6.45
N VAL A 571 2.28 -21.75 7.36
CA VAL A 571 2.11 -21.55 8.80
C VAL A 571 3.28 -22.17 9.53
N ASN A 572 4.01 -21.35 10.28
CA ASN A 572 5.03 -21.88 11.17
C ASN A 572 4.39 -22.77 12.25
N PRO A 573 5.03 -23.90 12.60
CA PRO A 573 4.48 -24.88 13.55
C PRO A 573 4.42 -24.37 15.00
N ASP A 574 5.12 -23.28 15.32
CA ASP A 574 5.17 -22.63 16.64
C ASP A 574 4.21 -21.44 16.78
N GLY A 575 3.29 -21.26 15.81
CA GLY A 575 2.28 -20.22 15.83
C GLY A 575 0.84 -20.73 15.71
N LEU A 576 -0.11 -19.86 16.05
CA LEU A 576 -1.55 -20.17 16.04
C LEU A 576 -2.33 -19.18 15.17
N LEU A 577 -3.10 -19.72 14.22
CA LEU A 577 -4.03 -18.93 13.40
C LEU A 577 -5.26 -18.53 14.22
N HIS A 578 -5.63 -17.24 14.14
CA HIS A 578 -6.97 -16.83 14.55
C HIS A 578 -8.03 -17.47 13.62
N PRO A 579 -9.23 -17.86 14.09
CA PRO A 579 -10.23 -18.54 13.27
C PRO A 579 -10.61 -17.82 11.96
N MET A 580 -10.56 -16.49 11.95
CA MET A 580 -10.83 -15.67 10.75
C MET A 580 -9.63 -15.41 9.84
N ALA A 581 -8.42 -15.82 10.23
CA ALA A 581 -7.20 -15.42 9.56
C ALA A 581 -7.13 -15.91 8.12
N LEU A 582 -7.36 -17.21 7.88
CA LEU A 582 -7.35 -17.77 6.52
C LEU A 582 -8.35 -17.09 5.60
N ARG A 583 -9.56 -16.83 6.11
CA ARG A 583 -10.60 -16.15 5.34
C ARG A 583 -10.18 -14.73 4.95
N ALA A 584 -9.62 -13.98 5.90
CA ALA A 584 -9.16 -12.61 5.66
C ALA A 584 -7.98 -12.55 4.67
N LEU A 585 -7.03 -13.47 4.76
CA LEU A 585 -5.91 -13.57 3.83
C LEU A 585 -6.39 -13.82 2.39
N VAL A 586 -7.29 -14.78 2.21
CA VAL A 586 -7.80 -15.16 0.89
C VAL A 586 -8.73 -14.10 0.30
N ASP A 587 -9.61 -13.50 1.11
CA ASP A 587 -10.47 -12.40 0.64
C ASP A 587 -9.62 -11.21 0.17
N MET A 588 -8.53 -10.90 0.87
CA MET A 588 -7.56 -9.89 0.44
C MET A 588 -6.84 -10.33 -0.84
N ALA A 589 -6.38 -11.58 -0.94
CA ALA A 589 -5.72 -12.09 -2.14
C ALA A 589 -6.59 -11.92 -3.40
N GLN A 590 -7.85 -12.30 -3.30
CA GLN A 590 -8.85 -12.17 -4.36
C GLN A 590 -9.17 -10.72 -4.70
N ALA A 591 -9.19 -9.83 -3.71
CA ALA A 591 -9.39 -8.39 -3.92
C ALA A 591 -8.31 -7.78 -4.83
N HIS A 592 -7.11 -8.36 -4.82
CA HIS A 592 -5.98 -7.97 -5.67
C HIS A 592 -5.80 -8.93 -6.86
N GLY A 593 -6.87 -9.61 -7.28
CA GLY A 593 -6.90 -10.46 -8.48
C GLY A 593 -5.98 -11.67 -8.41
N ASP A 594 -5.76 -12.21 -7.19
CA ASP A 594 -4.87 -13.33 -6.90
C ASP A 594 -3.41 -13.08 -7.34
N ARG A 595 -3.01 -11.82 -7.51
CA ARG A 595 -1.66 -11.40 -7.90
C ARG A 595 -1.01 -10.56 -6.83
N VAL A 596 -1.00 -11.16 -5.65
CA VAL A 596 -0.52 -10.57 -4.42
C VAL A 596 0.03 -11.66 -3.50
N LEU A 597 1.03 -11.31 -2.72
CA LEU A 597 1.43 -12.05 -1.54
C LEU A 597 0.87 -11.35 -0.29
N VAL A 598 0.19 -12.08 0.58
CA VAL A 598 -0.50 -11.50 1.75
C VAL A 598 0.03 -12.12 3.03
N GLU A 599 0.72 -11.34 3.86
CA GLU A 599 1.11 -11.79 5.20
C GLU A 599 0.02 -11.53 6.24
N ALA A 600 -0.06 -12.41 7.24
CA ALA A 600 -0.84 -12.16 8.45
C ALA A 600 -0.13 -11.19 9.39
N LEU A 601 -0.91 -10.43 10.15
CA LEU A 601 -0.42 -9.61 11.25
C LEU A 601 0.01 -10.49 12.42
N GLN A 602 1.31 -10.44 12.74
CA GLN A 602 1.89 -11.26 13.81
C GLN A 602 1.81 -10.56 15.17
N PHE A 603 1.47 -11.32 16.22
CA PHE A 603 1.48 -10.84 17.61
C PHE A 603 2.19 -11.85 18.53
N PRO A 604 2.77 -11.43 19.67
CA PRO A 604 2.68 -10.10 20.29
C PRO A 604 3.55 -9.02 19.66
N ARG A 605 4.48 -9.38 18.75
CA ARG A 605 5.36 -8.44 18.08
C ARG A 605 5.23 -8.59 16.58
N GLU A 606 4.90 -7.48 15.92
CA GLU A 606 4.90 -7.41 14.46
C GLU A 606 6.34 -7.37 13.93
N HIS A 607 6.51 -7.78 12.66
CA HIS A 607 7.76 -7.55 11.96
C HIS A 607 8.11 -6.06 11.96
N PRO A 608 9.39 -5.68 12.13
CA PRO A 608 9.80 -4.30 12.32
C PRO A 608 9.77 -3.48 11.02
N LYS A 609 8.87 -3.76 10.07
CA LYS A 609 8.76 -3.05 8.78
C LYS A 609 7.47 -2.23 8.71
N VAL A 610 7.52 -1.12 7.98
CA VAL A 610 6.34 -0.29 7.71
C VAL A 610 5.43 -0.93 6.66
N TYR A 611 4.12 -0.77 6.82
CA TYR A 611 3.13 -1.00 5.77
C TYR A 611 2.22 0.23 5.62
N ASP A 612 1.69 0.46 4.43
CA ASP A 612 0.85 1.61 4.11
C ASP A 612 -0.48 1.58 4.88
N ALA A 613 -0.85 2.69 5.52
CA ALA A 613 -2.05 2.73 6.36
C ALA A 613 -3.38 2.73 5.57
N PHE A 614 -3.33 2.98 4.26
CA PHE A 614 -4.51 3.06 3.40
C PHE A 614 -4.72 1.76 2.63
N ASP A 615 -3.68 1.27 1.94
CA ASP A 615 -3.76 0.11 1.06
C ASP A 615 -3.02 -1.13 1.58
N PHE A 616 -2.34 -1.03 2.72
CA PHE A 616 -1.58 -2.09 3.38
C PHE A 616 -0.41 -2.67 2.57
N GLY A 617 0.11 -1.91 1.60
CA GLY A 617 1.34 -2.24 0.88
C GLY A 617 2.54 -2.38 1.82
N THR A 618 3.33 -3.42 1.65
CA THR A 618 4.52 -3.72 2.47
C THR A 618 5.73 -4.02 1.57
N PRO A 619 6.97 -3.70 1.98
CA PRO A 619 8.16 -3.92 1.13
C PRO A 619 8.51 -5.40 0.93
N TRP A 620 8.19 -6.25 1.90
CA TRP A 620 8.36 -7.70 1.85
C TRP A 620 7.35 -8.38 2.80
N VAL A 621 7.03 -9.64 2.58
CA VAL A 621 6.10 -10.45 3.41
C VAL A 621 6.86 -11.53 4.17
N SER A 622 6.46 -11.83 5.40
CA SER A 622 7.09 -12.88 6.19
C SER A 622 6.57 -14.26 5.82
N GLY A 623 7.47 -15.23 5.65
CA GLY A 623 7.13 -16.64 5.40
C GLY A 623 6.39 -17.32 6.56
N GLY A 624 6.41 -16.76 7.77
CA GLY A 624 5.85 -17.43 8.95
C GLY A 624 4.33 -17.60 8.95
N CYS A 625 3.61 -16.70 8.29
CA CYS A 625 2.19 -16.87 7.98
C CYS A 625 1.83 -16.06 6.72
N LEU A 626 2.00 -16.68 5.55
CA LEU A 626 1.89 -16.04 4.24
C LEU A 626 0.87 -16.79 3.37
N ALA A 627 -0.10 -16.06 2.84
CA ALA A 627 -0.97 -16.55 1.77
C ALA A 627 -0.45 -16.19 0.38
N LEU A 628 -0.49 -17.16 -0.51
CA LEU A 628 -0.21 -16.98 -1.94
C LEU A 628 -1.20 -17.80 -2.78
N SER A 629 -1.53 -17.30 -3.96
CA SER A 629 -2.41 -17.98 -4.90
C SER A 629 -1.63 -18.94 -5.79
N ARG A 630 -2.35 -19.82 -6.50
CA ARG A 630 -1.79 -20.61 -7.60
C ARG A 630 -1.08 -19.73 -8.63
N THR A 631 -1.70 -18.60 -9.00
CA THR A 631 -1.13 -17.62 -9.93
C THR A 631 0.20 -17.08 -9.42
N ALA A 632 0.29 -16.75 -8.13
CA ALA A 632 1.53 -16.26 -7.53
C ALA A 632 2.63 -17.33 -7.58
N PHE A 633 2.28 -18.58 -7.26
CA PHE A 633 3.20 -19.72 -7.35
C PHE A 633 3.70 -19.96 -8.77
N ASP A 634 2.81 -19.96 -9.78
CA ASP A 634 3.20 -20.15 -11.18
C ASP A 634 4.14 -19.03 -11.69
N LEU A 635 3.99 -17.81 -11.16
CA LEU A 635 4.80 -16.67 -11.55
C LEU A 635 6.17 -16.62 -10.84
N THR A 636 6.27 -17.14 -9.63
CA THR A 636 7.48 -17.04 -8.81
C THR A 636 8.26 -18.36 -8.72
N GLY A 637 7.61 -19.50 -8.92
CA GLY A 637 8.15 -20.82 -8.61
C GLY A 637 8.13 -21.17 -7.11
N GLY A 638 7.51 -20.33 -6.26
CA GLY A 638 7.56 -20.49 -4.81
C GLY A 638 8.86 -19.94 -4.20
N PHE A 639 9.29 -20.53 -3.09
CA PHE A 639 10.56 -20.18 -2.44
C PHE A 639 11.75 -20.62 -3.31
N ASP A 640 12.91 -20.03 -3.10
CA ASP A 640 14.12 -20.49 -3.79
C ASP A 640 14.82 -21.56 -2.95
N ASP A 641 14.96 -22.76 -3.52
CA ASP A 641 15.53 -23.93 -2.86
C ASP A 641 17.03 -23.75 -2.51
N SER A 642 17.71 -22.72 -3.04
CA SER A 642 19.10 -22.41 -2.66
C SER A 642 19.21 -21.80 -1.26
N PHE A 643 18.10 -21.35 -0.66
CA PHE A 643 18.05 -20.90 0.72
C PHE A 643 17.64 -22.06 1.63
N PHE A 644 18.53 -22.43 2.55
CA PHE A 644 18.19 -23.41 3.58
C PHE A 644 17.20 -22.83 4.61
N MET A 645 17.50 -21.64 5.16
CA MET A 645 16.65 -20.95 6.13
C MET A 645 17.01 -19.46 6.21
N TYR A 646 16.00 -18.62 6.45
CA TYR A 646 16.07 -17.15 6.45
C TYR A 646 16.33 -16.52 5.08
N CYS A 647 15.81 -15.30 4.89
CA CYS A 647 15.87 -14.52 3.65
C CYS A 647 15.13 -15.12 2.44
N GLU A 648 14.62 -16.35 2.50
CA GLU A 648 13.84 -16.95 1.42
C GLU A 648 12.51 -16.21 1.18
N ASP A 649 11.95 -15.60 2.22
CA ASP A 649 10.71 -14.82 2.16
C ASP A 649 10.93 -13.40 1.60
N VAL A 650 12.08 -12.78 1.92
CA VAL A 650 12.54 -11.53 1.30
C VAL A 650 12.86 -11.73 -0.18
N ASP A 651 13.58 -12.80 -0.54
CA ASP A 651 13.84 -13.16 -1.94
C ASP A 651 12.54 -13.41 -2.71
N LEU A 652 11.63 -14.23 -2.17
CA LEU A 652 10.30 -14.46 -2.75
C LEU A 652 9.54 -13.14 -2.94
N SER A 653 9.58 -12.25 -1.96
CA SER A 653 8.93 -10.94 -2.02
C SER A 653 9.46 -10.09 -3.18
N TRP A 654 10.78 -10.03 -3.35
CA TRP A 654 11.38 -9.25 -4.43
C TRP A 654 11.17 -9.89 -5.80
N ARG A 655 11.23 -11.22 -5.92
CA ARG A 655 10.85 -11.94 -7.15
C ARG A 655 9.39 -11.73 -7.49
N ALA A 656 8.50 -11.74 -6.50
CA ALA A 656 7.08 -11.50 -6.71
C ALA A 656 6.84 -10.09 -7.26
N ARG A 657 7.49 -9.06 -6.70
CA ARG A 657 7.44 -7.69 -7.27
C ARG A 657 7.98 -7.64 -8.69
N ALA A 658 9.10 -8.30 -8.95
CA ALA A 658 9.68 -8.41 -10.30
C ALA A 658 8.81 -9.18 -11.29
N ALA A 659 7.88 -10.01 -10.80
CA ALA A 659 6.88 -10.70 -11.60
C ALA A 659 5.56 -9.93 -11.74
N GLY A 660 5.48 -8.71 -11.19
CA GLY A 660 4.32 -7.81 -11.25
C GLY A 660 3.28 -8.03 -10.13
N LEU A 661 3.63 -8.77 -9.07
CA LEU A 661 2.76 -8.96 -7.91
C LEU A 661 2.90 -7.82 -6.91
N SER A 662 1.80 -7.52 -6.23
CA SER A 662 1.82 -6.64 -5.06
C SER A 662 2.11 -7.43 -3.77
N LEU A 663 2.54 -6.73 -2.72
CA LEU A 663 2.81 -7.33 -1.40
C LEU A 663 1.97 -6.59 -0.37
N LYS A 664 1.28 -7.35 0.50
CA LYS A 664 0.30 -6.79 1.44
C LYS A 664 0.41 -7.41 2.83
N THR A 665 0.17 -6.59 3.85
CA THR A 665 -0.09 -7.04 5.22
C THR A 665 -1.60 -7.04 5.46
N CYS A 666 -2.19 -8.14 5.92
CA CYS A 666 -3.61 -8.20 6.24
C CYS A 666 -3.85 -7.96 7.74
N PRO A 667 -4.27 -6.77 8.18
CA PRO A 667 -4.51 -6.49 9.60
C PRO A 667 -5.67 -7.29 10.21
N LYS A 668 -6.52 -7.90 9.37
CA LYS A 668 -7.62 -8.76 9.81
C LYS A 668 -7.22 -10.22 9.98
N ALA A 669 -6.06 -10.62 9.45
CA ALA A 669 -5.52 -11.95 9.64
C ALA A 669 -4.53 -11.94 10.79
N ILE A 670 -4.97 -12.39 11.97
CA ILE A 670 -4.14 -12.39 13.17
C ILE A 670 -3.45 -13.75 13.31
N PHE A 671 -2.14 -13.72 13.57
CA PHE A 671 -1.31 -14.90 13.80
C PHE A 671 -0.51 -14.74 15.10
N LEU A 672 -0.73 -15.61 16.08
CA LEU A 672 0.11 -15.67 17.29
C LEU A 672 1.45 -16.30 16.93
N HIS A 673 2.55 -15.59 17.14
CA HIS A 673 3.91 -16.07 16.90
C HIS A 673 4.87 -15.43 17.90
N ALA A 674 5.04 -16.08 19.06
CA ALA A 674 5.75 -15.52 20.21
C ALA A 674 7.27 -15.81 20.15
N VAL A 675 7.98 -15.14 19.24
CA VAL A 675 9.42 -15.35 19.01
C VAL A 675 10.36 -14.39 19.76
N THR A 676 9.83 -13.52 20.62
CA THR A 676 10.56 -12.35 21.17
C THR A 676 11.64 -12.67 22.19
N ASN A 677 11.63 -13.85 22.81
CA ASN A 677 12.53 -14.21 23.92
C ASN A 677 13.51 -15.34 23.54
N ARG A 678 13.70 -15.61 22.24
CA ARG A 678 14.63 -16.65 21.79
C ARG A 678 16.05 -16.09 21.79
N GLU A 679 16.92 -16.69 22.60
CA GLU A 679 18.35 -16.46 22.48
C GLU A 679 18.81 -16.87 21.08
N ARG A 680 19.59 -16.01 20.43
CA ARG A 680 20.19 -16.33 19.14
C ARG A 680 21.46 -17.11 19.40
N HIS A 681 21.40 -18.43 19.22
CA HIS A 681 22.58 -19.27 19.32
C HIS A 681 23.42 -19.17 18.03
N VAL A 682 24.72 -19.46 18.15
CA VAL A 682 25.67 -19.40 17.03
C VAL A 682 25.18 -20.15 15.78
N PRO A 683 24.63 -21.38 15.87
CA PRO A 683 24.12 -22.09 14.68
C PRO A 683 23.03 -21.32 13.92
N THR A 684 22.13 -20.64 14.64
CA THR A 684 21.09 -19.80 14.05
C THR A 684 21.69 -18.59 13.34
N LEU A 685 22.67 -17.94 13.96
CA LEU A 685 23.38 -16.82 13.34
C LEU A 685 24.14 -17.26 12.09
N ARG A 686 24.71 -18.48 12.06
CA ARG A 686 25.36 -19.03 10.86
C ARG A 686 24.39 -19.07 9.68
N MET A 687 23.22 -19.66 9.88
CA MET A 687 22.18 -19.75 8.84
C MET A 687 21.73 -18.36 8.37
N ILE A 688 21.49 -17.42 9.30
CA ILE A 688 21.10 -16.04 8.96
C ILE A 688 22.16 -15.36 8.10
N PHE A 689 23.45 -15.48 8.46
CA PHE A 689 24.53 -14.78 7.77
C PHE A 689 24.87 -15.42 6.42
N GLU A 690 24.85 -16.75 6.32
CA GLU A 690 25.03 -17.47 5.05
C GLU A 690 23.91 -17.09 4.06
N SER A 691 22.66 -17.11 4.49
CA SER A 691 21.52 -16.73 3.65
C SER A 691 21.55 -15.26 3.25
N ALA A 692 21.95 -14.34 4.14
CA ALA A 692 22.05 -12.93 3.77
C ALA A 692 23.22 -12.65 2.81
N LEU A 693 24.35 -13.36 2.94
CA LEU A 693 25.42 -13.28 1.96
C LEU A 693 24.97 -13.83 0.60
N HIS A 694 24.23 -14.94 0.60
CA HIS A 694 23.64 -15.51 -0.60
C HIS A 694 22.68 -14.52 -1.26
N LEU A 695 21.73 -13.95 -0.50
CA LEU A 695 20.79 -12.92 -0.97
C LEU A 695 21.54 -11.72 -1.57
N ALA A 696 22.57 -11.21 -0.86
CA ALA A 696 23.36 -10.07 -1.29
C ALA A 696 24.03 -10.31 -2.65
N ARG A 697 24.67 -11.46 -2.83
CA ARG A 697 25.34 -11.81 -4.09
C ARG A 697 24.36 -12.07 -5.21
N ARG A 698 23.24 -12.74 -4.90
CA ARG A 698 22.18 -13.06 -5.85
C ARG A 698 21.51 -11.79 -6.41
N TRP A 699 21.29 -10.80 -5.57
CA TRP A 699 20.64 -9.53 -5.94
C TRP A 699 21.62 -8.40 -6.30
N ASP A 700 22.92 -8.71 -6.38
CA ASP A 700 24.00 -7.75 -6.67
C ASP A 700 23.96 -6.53 -5.74
N ALA A 701 23.94 -6.80 -4.43
CA ALA A 701 23.94 -5.79 -3.38
C ALA A 701 25.20 -4.90 -3.45
N PRO A 702 25.15 -3.67 -2.90
CA PRO A 702 26.34 -2.84 -2.77
C PRO A 702 27.47 -3.57 -2.03
N VAL A 703 28.72 -3.37 -2.48
CA VAL A 703 29.92 -4.00 -1.88
C VAL A 703 29.99 -3.78 -0.37
N SER A 704 29.56 -2.61 0.11
CA SER A 704 29.52 -2.29 1.55
C SER A 704 28.63 -3.23 2.37
N PHE A 705 27.54 -3.76 1.79
CA PHE A 705 26.67 -4.72 2.47
C PHE A 705 27.36 -6.09 2.58
N GLU A 706 28.01 -6.55 1.50
CA GLU A 706 28.78 -7.81 1.52
C GLU A 706 29.95 -7.75 2.52
N GLU A 707 30.67 -6.63 2.57
CA GLU A 707 31.74 -6.38 3.55
C GLU A 707 31.21 -6.41 4.99
N TRP A 708 30.06 -5.79 5.23
CA TRP A 708 29.42 -5.76 6.55
C TRP A 708 28.98 -7.15 7.00
N ILE A 709 28.31 -7.92 6.13
CA ILE A 709 27.95 -9.33 6.42
C ILE A 709 29.20 -10.15 6.67
N GLY A 710 30.26 -9.97 5.88
CA GLY A 710 31.54 -10.64 6.08
C GLY A 710 32.17 -10.34 7.45
N ALA A 711 32.02 -9.12 7.97
CA ALA A 711 32.44 -8.77 9.32
C ALA A 711 31.59 -9.47 10.40
N GLN A 712 30.26 -9.58 10.20
CA GLN A 712 29.37 -10.30 11.11
C GLN A 712 29.72 -11.79 11.20
N MET A 713 29.97 -12.44 10.05
CA MET A 713 30.40 -13.84 9.98
C MET A 713 31.71 -14.07 10.74
N LYS A 714 32.72 -13.21 10.52
CA LYS A 714 33.99 -13.30 11.25
C LYS A 714 33.83 -13.12 12.76
N SER A 715 32.88 -12.29 13.21
CA SER A 715 32.63 -12.08 14.64
C SER A 715 32.16 -13.33 15.38
N ILE A 716 31.59 -14.30 14.66
CA ILE A 716 31.16 -15.61 15.19
C ILE A 716 32.07 -16.77 14.74
N GLY A 717 33.27 -16.45 14.24
CA GLY A 717 34.29 -17.43 13.86
C GLY A 717 33.99 -18.20 12.56
N MET A 718 33.29 -17.58 11.61
CA MET A 718 33.05 -18.14 10.27
C MET A 718 33.94 -17.48 9.23
N ASP A 719 34.43 -18.29 8.29
CA ASP A 719 35.00 -17.78 7.05
C ASP A 719 33.89 -17.29 6.11
N VAL A 720 34.23 -16.37 5.22
CA VAL A 720 33.31 -15.87 4.19
C VAL A 720 33.42 -16.80 2.98
N PRO A 721 32.37 -17.55 2.61
CA PRO A 721 32.40 -18.43 1.45
C PRO A 721 32.75 -17.66 0.17
N GLY A 722 33.49 -18.29 -0.75
CA GLY A 722 33.83 -17.70 -2.05
C GLY A 722 32.75 -17.90 -3.12
N GLU A 723 31.81 -18.82 -2.91
CA GLU A 723 30.80 -19.21 -3.89
C GLU A 723 29.79 -18.09 -4.18
N ARG A 724 29.48 -17.88 -5.47
CA ARG A 724 28.52 -16.86 -5.90
C ARG A 724 27.35 -17.52 -6.61
N PRO A 725 26.10 -17.31 -6.16
CA PRO A 725 24.94 -17.78 -6.89
C PRO A 725 24.78 -17.07 -8.23
N GLU A 726 23.98 -17.65 -9.11
CA GLU A 726 23.55 -16.99 -10.34
C GLU A 726 22.79 -15.69 -9.99
N PRO A 727 23.20 -14.53 -10.52
CA PRO A 727 22.54 -13.28 -10.20
C PRO A 727 21.17 -13.17 -10.86
N VAL A 728 20.23 -12.50 -10.20
CA VAL A 728 18.95 -12.16 -10.81
C VAL A 728 19.13 -11.22 -12.00
N PRO A 729 18.18 -11.20 -12.96
CA PRO A 729 18.19 -10.26 -14.07
C PRO A 729 18.38 -8.82 -13.60
N MET A 730 19.19 -8.05 -14.34
CA MET A 730 19.52 -6.67 -13.97
C MET A 730 18.27 -5.78 -13.75
N ALA A 731 17.21 -6.00 -14.54
CA ALA A 731 15.95 -5.27 -14.42
C ALA A 731 15.20 -5.51 -13.09
N TRP A 732 15.50 -6.61 -12.38
CA TRP A 732 14.84 -6.97 -11.12
C TRP A 732 15.50 -6.29 -9.92
N ARG A 733 16.79 -5.97 -10.01
CA ARG A 733 17.61 -5.50 -8.87
C ARG A 733 17.06 -4.24 -8.19
N GLN A 734 16.25 -3.44 -8.91
CA GLN A 734 15.57 -2.26 -8.37
C GLN A 734 14.58 -2.55 -7.23
N TYR A 735 14.11 -3.79 -7.05
CA TYR A 735 13.18 -4.15 -5.98
C TYR A 735 13.88 -4.49 -4.67
N ALA A 736 15.19 -4.73 -4.70
CA ALA A 736 15.98 -5.03 -3.52
C ALA A 736 16.30 -3.77 -2.70
N ASP A 737 16.25 -3.90 -1.39
CA ASP A 737 16.57 -2.82 -0.45
C ASP A 737 17.57 -3.30 0.61
N PHE A 738 18.83 -2.94 0.40
CA PHE A 738 19.94 -3.23 1.31
C PHE A 738 20.32 -2.05 2.20
N GLN A 739 19.51 -0.98 2.24
CA GLN A 739 19.81 0.24 3.02
C GLN A 739 19.46 0.12 4.51
N HIS A 740 18.79 -0.97 4.89
CA HIS A 740 18.19 -1.16 6.21
C HIS A 740 18.64 -2.49 6.86
N ASP A 741 19.92 -2.82 6.72
CA ASP A 741 20.56 -3.99 7.33
C ASP A 741 19.73 -5.28 7.09
N PHE A 742 19.53 -6.12 8.12
CA PHE A 742 18.71 -7.35 8.03
C PHE A 742 17.20 -7.10 8.03
N VAL A 743 16.73 -5.86 8.12
CA VAL A 743 15.30 -5.54 8.05
C VAL A 743 14.85 -5.40 6.61
N PHE A 744 15.74 -5.05 5.68
CA PHE A 744 15.45 -4.88 4.25
C PHE A 744 14.26 -3.94 3.95
N ALA A 745 13.98 -3.04 4.88
CA ALA A 745 12.87 -2.11 4.85
C ALA A 745 13.07 -1.00 5.91
N PRO A 746 12.50 0.21 5.70
CA PRO A 746 12.46 1.23 6.74
C PRO A 746 11.83 0.67 8.02
N PRO A 747 12.51 0.76 9.17
CA PRO A 747 11.99 0.16 10.38
C PRO A 747 10.77 0.92 10.90
N ARG A 748 9.72 0.20 11.31
CA ARG A 748 8.50 0.81 11.87
C ARG A 748 8.71 1.36 13.28
N TRP A 749 9.58 0.71 14.04
CA TRP A 749 9.99 1.09 15.39
C TRP A 749 11.51 1.20 15.35
N LEU A 750 12.06 2.30 15.86
CA LEU A 750 13.48 2.33 16.17
C LEU A 750 13.71 1.24 17.22
N SER A 751 14.68 0.36 17.02
CA SER A 751 15.10 -0.50 18.13
C SER A 751 15.60 0.44 19.23
N ASP A 752 14.96 0.37 20.39
CA ASP A 752 15.61 0.80 21.62
C ASP A 752 16.74 -0.22 21.85
N ASP A 753 17.89 0.05 21.25
CA ASP A 753 19.15 -0.61 21.60
C ASP A 753 19.64 -0.13 22.98
#